data_AF-A0A3D4RL91-F1
#
_entry.id   AF-A0A3D4RL91-F1
#
_cell.length_a   1.000
_cell.length_b   1.000
_cell.length_c   1.000
_cell.angle_alpha   90.00
_cell.angle_beta   90.00
_cell.angle_gamma   90.00
#
_symmetry.space_group_name_H-M   'P 1'
#
loop_
_entity.id
_entity.type
_entity.pdbx_description
1 polymer ?
#
loop_
_entity_poly.entity_id
_entity_poly.type
_entity_poly.pdbx_seq_one_letter_code
_entity_poly.pdbx_strand_id
1 'polypeptide(L)'
;MKQNFLRKISLLCACLLPFLTPVEAQVLLSPDAQTSLLTCTPGTEAYSKFGHSAIRITDTAQGIDWVFNYGLFNFGADHFYWRFIKGETDYQLGVEDMQWFLAGNASIGRKTYEQVLDLSQAQQQLLLDKLLDNYRPENRFYRYNFVFENCATRPYRLLKQVIGFGDAGTVAMEKTDFTYRRIISYYAGHWSWLSYGINLIFGKDADKTMTLEQSFFLPEQLMDHVAQVRKQDGTPLCISDSTAPFVVDAHSWWVSPEWTTLLLCLLILLVTFRDLARKKISWWLDAFLFLVYGLLGCICCFLTFFSLHPLVGHNWNILFLSPVFFLPFVLVLFPGGRKYLLRAHLWIGLYFYIALIIRLCVGQTWHPFLFVPVAHFLHIRCCWYRNVFILGKSIPDCRITTKACFFWIFLGIGVFSSPLSATPRLTVVVAVDGLNRSCIADMRPFMPQGGLRILDEEALEMPICFSHALYGGCESLATLLMGVNPSEHGITADTYYSRSDRNIHTVLEDKSSDGIGTDLSLSPANILAPTLSDCFRMANNSEQSKIYAVGIHANPVILMAGHAANACAWLNGEEMRWATTSFYPEGLPEEADKMNVNGRFAEIAARQWTPRMDMQSYLNPTEQEKKQQKFQYTMPDDLNSSPVANDLVLELALDIQQGQKLGKDIAPDLLLLEMTVVAPRQNSDMLSCAAQEDMYLNLNQNLGFLIEQLNKRVGREHYELVLVGFPRYGLGTSRYRSANLEIKQFNVDRAAALCNTYLMAMYGHERWVDGGYLNSIYLNRTLIEQRQMSVALLQQQVSDFLMEFEGVQLAFPSNQIPCLQEKGAASLLRNSYNKKCGGDILFTLQPLWGLESQAFPSSDAESVCFFWTKSNRIMKREQADATEVKNMILSTL
;
A
#
# COMPACT_ATOMS: atom_id res chain seq x y z
N MET A 1 71.91 17.89 -51.55
CA MET A 1 70.86 16.85 -51.51
C MET A 1 69.94 16.94 -50.28
N LYS A 2 70.48 17.16 -49.05
CA LYS A 2 69.67 17.24 -47.81
C LYS A 2 68.68 18.41 -47.72
N GLN A 3 68.98 19.60 -48.27
CA GLN A 3 68.07 20.76 -48.21
C GLN A 3 66.82 20.61 -49.08
N ASN A 4 66.93 20.00 -50.27
CA ASN A 4 65.77 19.76 -51.15
C ASN A 4 64.86 18.62 -50.62
N PHE A 5 65.39 17.72 -49.80
CA PHE A 5 64.61 16.67 -49.14
C PHE A 5 63.76 17.24 -48.01
N LEU A 6 64.35 18.10 -47.16
CA LEU A 6 63.64 18.79 -46.08
C LEU A 6 62.57 19.76 -46.60
N ARG A 7 62.82 20.45 -47.72
CA ARG A 7 61.83 21.36 -48.34
C ARG A 7 60.66 20.62 -48.98
N LYS A 8 60.87 19.41 -49.49
CA LYS A 8 59.80 18.54 -50.00
C LYS A 8 58.97 17.93 -48.87
N ILE A 9 59.58 17.61 -47.72
CA ILE A 9 58.87 17.13 -46.53
C ILE A 9 58.02 18.25 -45.91
N SER A 10 58.54 19.48 -45.81
CA SER A 10 57.76 20.60 -45.26
C SER A 10 56.60 21.04 -46.17
N LEU A 11 56.75 20.95 -47.50
CA LEU A 11 55.64 21.12 -48.45
C LEU A 11 54.62 19.97 -48.38
N LEU A 12 55.06 18.72 -48.16
CA LEU A 12 54.16 17.57 -47.98
C LEU A 12 53.36 17.70 -46.66
N CYS A 13 53.99 18.12 -45.57
CA CYS A 13 53.32 18.35 -44.29
C CYS A 13 52.35 19.55 -44.37
N ALA A 14 52.71 20.63 -45.06
CA ALA A 14 51.83 21.79 -45.24
C ALA A 14 50.59 21.48 -46.12
N CYS A 15 50.69 20.54 -47.07
CA CYS A 15 49.56 20.05 -47.86
C CYS A 15 48.67 19.03 -47.13
N LEU A 16 49.15 18.43 -46.03
CA LEU A 16 48.40 17.47 -45.20
C LEU A 16 47.71 18.13 -43.99
N LEU A 17 48.09 19.36 -43.63
CA LEU A 17 47.51 20.10 -42.51
C LEU A 17 46.02 20.49 -42.65
N PRO A 18 45.42 20.73 -43.84
CA PRO A 18 43.97 20.96 -43.93
C PRO A 18 43.13 19.67 -43.86
N PHE A 19 43.75 18.48 -43.78
CA PHE A 19 43.05 17.20 -43.60
C PHE A 19 43.05 16.69 -42.15
N LEU A 20 43.58 17.49 -41.21
CA LEU A 20 43.62 17.18 -39.77
C LEU A 20 42.63 18.04 -38.97
N THR A 21 41.48 18.40 -39.56
CA THR A 21 40.31 18.70 -38.73
C THR A 21 39.76 17.36 -38.26
N PRO A 22 39.73 17.05 -36.95
CA PRO A 22 38.94 15.93 -36.48
C PRO A 22 37.50 16.24 -36.88
N VAL A 23 37.00 15.52 -37.89
CA VAL A 23 35.56 15.43 -38.10
C VAL A 23 35.08 14.69 -36.86
N GLU A 24 34.46 15.39 -35.90
CA GLU A 24 33.66 14.71 -34.87
C GLU A 24 32.65 13.87 -35.63
N ALA A 25 32.86 12.56 -35.67
CA ALA A 25 31.90 11.64 -36.25
C ALA A 25 30.62 11.76 -35.41
N GLN A 26 29.61 12.45 -35.93
CA GLN A 26 28.34 12.59 -35.26
C GLN A 26 27.72 11.20 -35.17
N VAL A 27 27.44 10.75 -33.94
CA VAL A 27 26.81 9.45 -33.68
C VAL A 27 25.38 9.53 -34.22
N LEU A 28 25.12 8.84 -35.33
CA LEU A 28 23.83 8.82 -35.99
C LEU A 28 23.08 7.56 -35.59
N LEU A 29 21.97 7.65 -34.85
CA LEU A 29 21.23 6.47 -34.40
C LEU A 29 20.63 5.66 -35.56
N SER A 30 20.61 4.33 -35.41
CA SER A 30 19.91 3.42 -36.32
C SER A 30 18.39 3.48 -36.11
N PRO A 31 17.56 3.00 -37.07
CA PRO A 31 16.11 2.93 -36.91
C PRO A 31 15.62 2.06 -35.75
N ASP A 32 16.47 1.15 -35.25
CA ASP A 32 16.15 0.23 -34.15
C ASP A 32 16.55 0.82 -32.78
N ALA A 33 17.01 2.06 -32.73
CA ALA A 33 17.40 2.71 -31.49
C ALA A 33 16.20 2.90 -30.54
N GLN A 34 16.46 2.78 -29.25
CA GLN A 34 15.47 3.00 -28.20
C GLN A 34 15.98 3.98 -27.16
N THR A 35 15.05 4.78 -26.63
CA THR A 35 15.31 5.73 -25.56
C THR A 35 14.45 5.35 -24.37
N SER A 36 15.05 5.27 -23.20
CA SER A 36 14.32 4.97 -21.96
C SER A 36 14.55 6.04 -20.90
N LEU A 37 13.53 6.31 -20.08
CA LEU A 37 13.67 6.97 -18.79
C LEU A 37 13.90 5.90 -17.72
N LEU A 38 15.02 6.01 -17.00
CA LEU A 38 15.33 5.15 -15.87
C LEU A 38 14.97 5.85 -14.56
N THR A 39 14.33 5.14 -13.64
CA THR A 39 13.94 5.67 -12.32
C THR A 39 14.35 4.69 -11.24
N CYS A 40 15.16 5.14 -10.28
CA CYS A 40 15.67 4.31 -9.18
C CYS A 40 14.95 4.65 -7.88
N THR A 41 14.61 3.63 -7.08
CA THR A 41 13.95 3.80 -5.78
C THR A 41 14.79 4.58 -4.77
N PRO A 42 14.17 5.20 -3.75
CA PRO A 42 14.84 5.71 -2.57
C PRO A 42 15.81 4.70 -1.97
N GLY A 43 16.96 5.19 -1.50
CA GLY A 43 17.92 4.41 -0.74
C GLY A 43 17.90 4.74 0.75
N THR A 44 18.81 4.10 1.48
CA THR A 44 18.96 4.25 2.94
C THR A 44 19.73 5.52 3.32
N GLU A 45 20.67 5.95 2.48
CA GLU A 45 21.54 7.10 2.72
C GLU A 45 20.86 8.43 2.37
N ALA A 46 21.18 9.49 3.11
CA ALA A 46 20.53 10.80 3.00
C ALA A 46 20.52 11.40 1.58
N TYR A 47 21.58 11.19 0.78
CA TYR A 47 21.66 11.68 -0.60
C TYR A 47 20.84 10.83 -1.60
N SER A 48 20.46 9.61 -1.22
CA SER A 48 19.69 8.67 -2.06
C SER A 48 18.22 8.56 -1.65
N LYS A 49 17.82 9.20 -0.55
CA LYS A 49 16.48 9.12 0.06
C LYS A 49 15.32 9.58 -0.81
N PHE A 50 15.59 10.30 -1.89
CA PHE A 50 14.57 10.87 -2.78
C PHE A 50 14.48 10.17 -4.14
N GLY A 51 15.20 9.06 -4.34
CA GLY A 51 15.27 8.36 -5.61
C GLY A 51 16.29 8.96 -6.58
N HIS A 52 16.31 8.47 -7.82
CA HIS A 52 17.16 9.02 -8.89
C HIS A 52 16.55 8.80 -10.28
N SER A 53 16.85 9.67 -11.25
CA SER A 53 16.45 9.48 -12.65
C SER A 53 17.65 9.59 -13.61
N ALA A 54 17.62 8.84 -14.71
CA ALA A 54 18.61 8.89 -15.78
C ALA A 54 17.95 8.64 -17.15
N ILE A 55 18.62 9.01 -18.24
CA ILE A 55 18.16 8.69 -19.61
C ILE A 55 19.05 7.61 -20.19
N ARG A 56 18.47 6.55 -20.73
CA ARG A 56 19.18 5.48 -21.44
C ARG A 56 18.97 5.60 -22.93
N ILE A 57 20.01 5.38 -23.72
CA ILE A 57 19.94 5.24 -25.18
C ILE A 57 20.58 3.91 -25.56
N THR A 58 19.83 3.06 -26.25
CA THR A 58 20.31 1.76 -26.75
C THR A 58 20.20 1.68 -28.26
N ASP A 59 21.27 1.24 -28.93
CA ASP A 59 21.28 0.93 -30.37
C ASP A 59 22.16 -0.30 -30.61
N THR A 60 21.53 -1.44 -30.85
CA THR A 60 22.22 -2.71 -31.06
C THR A 60 23.06 -2.73 -32.33
N ALA A 61 22.69 -1.95 -33.36
CA ALA A 61 23.44 -1.88 -34.61
C ALA A 61 24.79 -1.16 -34.44
N GLN A 62 24.87 -0.26 -33.45
CA GLN A 62 26.08 0.51 -33.14
C GLN A 62 26.78 0.09 -31.84
N GLY A 63 26.23 -0.90 -31.13
CA GLY A 63 26.75 -1.34 -29.85
C GLY A 63 26.65 -0.28 -28.76
N ILE A 64 25.63 0.58 -28.83
CA ILE A 64 25.40 1.67 -27.87
C ILE A 64 24.43 1.16 -26.79
N ASP A 65 24.82 1.34 -25.52
CA ASP A 65 23.95 1.16 -24.36
C ASP A 65 24.38 2.16 -23.26
N TRP A 66 24.10 3.43 -23.50
CA TRP A 66 24.58 4.54 -22.69
C TRP A 66 23.52 5.04 -21.73
N VAL A 67 23.89 5.16 -20.45
CA VAL A 67 23.09 5.80 -19.41
C VAL A 67 23.66 7.18 -19.10
N PHE A 68 22.89 8.21 -19.41
CA PHE A 68 23.16 9.60 -19.10
C PHE A 68 22.67 9.92 -17.68
N ASN A 69 23.63 9.97 -16.76
CA ASN A 69 23.40 10.09 -15.32
C ASN A 69 23.68 11.53 -14.85
N TYR A 70 22.62 12.31 -14.67
CA TYR A 70 22.70 13.64 -14.05
C TYR A 70 22.78 13.51 -12.54
N GLY A 71 23.58 14.33 -11.87
CA GLY A 71 23.63 14.36 -10.41
C GLY A 71 24.82 13.59 -9.83
N LEU A 72 25.88 13.37 -10.62
CA LEU A 72 27.15 12.89 -10.12
C LEU A 72 27.92 14.01 -9.43
N PHE A 73 28.60 13.70 -8.33
CA PHE A 73 29.40 14.65 -7.57
C PHE A 73 30.65 13.99 -7.00
N ASN A 74 31.60 14.81 -6.53
CA ASN A 74 32.87 14.34 -5.98
C ASN A 74 33.13 14.97 -4.60
N PHE A 75 33.15 14.15 -3.55
CA PHE A 75 33.48 14.58 -2.18
C PHE A 75 34.90 15.15 -2.04
N GLY A 76 35.82 14.74 -2.93
CA GLY A 76 37.20 15.22 -2.97
C GLY A 76 37.39 16.57 -3.67
N ALA A 77 36.32 17.22 -4.12
CA ALA A 77 36.40 18.55 -4.70
C ALA A 77 36.80 19.60 -3.63
N ASP A 78 37.54 20.63 -4.04
CA ASP A 78 38.01 21.68 -3.15
C ASP A 78 36.86 22.31 -2.37
N HIS A 79 36.99 22.28 -1.04
CA HIS A 79 36.01 22.83 -0.10
C HIS A 79 34.59 22.28 -0.27
N PHE A 80 34.41 21.03 -0.73
CA PHE A 80 33.10 20.41 -0.99
C PHE A 80 32.06 20.66 0.10
N TYR A 81 32.37 20.35 1.37
CA TYR A 81 31.41 20.53 2.48
C TYR A 81 31.01 21.98 2.71
N TRP A 82 31.93 22.93 2.56
CA TRP A 82 31.63 24.35 2.72
C TRP A 82 30.74 24.86 1.59
N ARG A 83 31.06 24.47 0.35
CA ARG A 83 30.24 24.76 -0.83
C ARG A 83 28.86 24.09 -0.69
N PHE A 84 28.78 22.89 -0.13
CA PHE A 84 27.53 22.17 0.11
C PHE A 84 26.64 22.92 1.10
N ILE A 85 27.16 23.37 2.24
CA ILE A 85 26.37 24.12 3.24
C ILE A 85 25.86 25.45 2.65
N LYS A 86 26.64 26.08 1.76
CA LYS A 86 26.23 27.29 1.03
C LYS A 86 25.25 27.05 -0.12
N GLY A 87 25.01 25.80 -0.55
CA GLY A 87 24.24 25.52 -1.77
C GLY A 87 25.00 25.88 -3.06
N GLU A 88 26.32 25.89 -3.02
CA GLU A 88 27.23 26.24 -4.13
C GLU A 88 27.91 25.02 -4.78
N THR A 89 27.37 23.82 -4.57
CA THR A 89 27.92 22.58 -5.12
C THR A 89 27.59 22.41 -6.59
N ASP A 90 28.64 22.21 -7.38
CA ASP A 90 28.49 21.86 -8.79
C ASP A 90 28.49 20.34 -8.92
N TYR A 91 27.51 19.84 -9.67
CA TYR A 91 27.34 18.44 -10.03
C TYR A 91 27.64 18.29 -11.51
N GLN A 92 27.79 17.06 -11.96
CA GLN A 92 28.07 16.76 -13.37
C GLN A 92 27.13 15.72 -13.97
N LEU A 93 27.00 15.80 -15.29
CA LEU A 93 26.49 14.72 -16.12
C LEU A 93 27.62 13.70 -16.35
N GLY A 94 27.36 12.42 -16.06
CA GLY A 94 28.20 11.30 -16.50
C GLY A 94 27.50 10.43 -17.52
N VAL A 95 28.30 9.65 -18.24
CA VAL A 95 27.83 8.57 -19.10
C VAL A 95 28.45 7.28 -18.60
N GLU A 96 27.64 6.27 -18.37
CA GLU A 96 28.06 4.93 -17.92
C GLU A 96 27.28 3.84 -18.66
N ASP A 97 27.79 2.61 -18.67
CA ASP A 97 27.06 1.48 -19.25
C ASP A 97 25.92 1.02 -18.33
N MET A 98 24.81 0.59 -18.93
CA MET A 98 23.63 0.13 -18.18
C MET A 98 23.94 -0.99 -17.19
N GLN A 99 24.85 -1.91 -17.53
CA GLN A 99 25.23 -3.00 -16.63
C GLN A 99 25.84 -2.48 -15.32
N TRP A 100 26.70 -1.46 -15.40
CA TRP A 100 27.31 -0.84 -14.22
C TRP A 100 26.30 -0.02 -13.42
N PHE A 101 25.40 0.68 -14.12
CA PHE A 101 24.33 1.44 -13.49
C PHE A 101 23.39 0.54 -12.67
N LEU A 102 22.97 -0.60 -13.25
CA LEU A 102 22.15 -1.59 -12.55
C LEU A 102 22.89 -2.23 -11.37
N ALA A 103 24.15 -2.65 -11.57
CA ALA A 103 24.96 -3.25 -10.52
C ALA A 103 25.18 -2.29 -9.34
N GLY A 104 25.44 -1.01 -9.63
CA GLY A 104 25.59 0.04 -8.63
C GLY A 104 24.34 0.20 -7.76
N ASN A 105 23.17 0.33 -8.38
CA ASN A 105 21.90 0.46 -7.66
C ASN A 105 21.53 -0.81 -6.88
N ALA A 106 21.71 -1.99 -7.47
CA ALA A 106 21.42 -3.27 -6.82
C ALA A 106 22.30 -3.49 -5.57
N SER A 107 23.58 -3.10 -5.62
CA SER A 107 24.53 -3.26 -4.51
C SER A 107 24.13 -2.53 -3.22
N ILE A 108 23.32 -1.46 -3.35
CA ILE A 108 22.80 -0.66 -2.24
C ILE A 108 21.30 -0.89 -2.02
N GLY A 109 20.75 -1.99 -2.55
CA GLY A 109 19.37 -2.43 -2.33
C GLY A 109 18.30 -1.61 -3.08
N ARG A 110 18.68 -0.85 -4.11
CA ARG A 110 17.75 -0.02 -4.88
C ARG A 110 17.27 -0.77 -6.12
N LYS A 111 15.98 -0.66 -6.41
CA LYS A 111 15.40 -1.14 -7.68
C LYS A 111 15.47 -0.03 -8.72
N THR A 112 15.65 -0.42 -9.98
CA THR A 112 15.64 0.49 -11.13
C THR A 112 14.52 0.07 -12.06
N TYR A 113 13.64 1.02 -12.37
CA TYR A 113 12.56 0.90 -13.33
C TYR A 113 12.97 1.53 -14.65
N GLU A 114 12.49 0.97 -15.75
CA GLU A 114 12.78 1.44 -17.11
C GLU A 114 11.47 1.68 -17.85
N GLN A 115 11.29 2.91 -18.36
CA GLN A 115 10.18 3.32 -19.19
C GLN A 115 10.68 3.61 -20.60
N VAL A 116 10.34 2.73 -21.55
CA VAL A 116 10.74 2.88 -22.96
C VAL A 116 9.83 3.91 -23.63
N LEU A 117 10.42 4.94 -24.26
CA LEU A 117 9.70 6.08 -24.82
C LEU A 117 9.48 5.94 -26.33
N ASP A 118 8.25 6.19 -26.78
CA ASP A 118 7.85 6.20 -28.19
C ASP A 118 8.24 7.50 -28.89
N LEU A 119 9.53 7.62 -29.19
CA LEU A 119 10.13 8.75 -29.90
C LEU A 119 10.38 8.41 -31.37
N SER A 120 10.07 9.35 -32.26
CA SER A 120 10.46 9.25 -33.66
C SER A 120 11.98 9.30 -33.84
N GLN A 121 12.51 8.76 -34.94
CA GLN A 121 13.95 8.77 -35.24
C GLN A 121 14.58 10.17 -35.10
N ALA A 122 13.89 11.20 -35.59
CA ALA A 122 14.36 12.58 -35.50
C ALA A 122 14.40 13.09 -34.05
N GLN A 123 13.42 12.71 -33.22
CA GLN A 123 13.38 13.07 -31.80
C GLN A 123 14.46 12.33 -31.00
N GLN A 124 14.67 11.04 -31.26
CA GLN A 124 15.74 10.27 -30.64
C GLN A 124 17.11 10.87 -30.97
N GLN A 125 17.37 11.20 -32.24
CA GLN A 125 18.61 11.85 -32.65
C GLN A 125 18.80 13.21 -31.99
N LEU A 126 17.75 14.05 -31.97
CA LEU A 126 17.79 15.36 -31.33
C LEU A 126 18.07 15.27 -29.83
N LEU A 127 17.51 14.26 -29.15
CA LEU A 127 17.77 14.02 -27.73
C LEU A 127 19.23 13.60 -27.51
N LEU A 128 19.75 12.68 -28.32
CA LEU A 128 21.16 12.27 -28.25
C LEU A 128 22.11 13.45 -28.48
N ASP A 129 21.86 14.26 -29.52
CA ASP A 129 22.68 15.44 -29.83
C ASP A 129 22.72 16.42 -28.63
N LYS A 130 21.57 16.66 -27.99
CA LYS A 130 21.49 17.49 -26.77
C LYS A 130 22.20 16.87 -25.57
N LEU A 131 22.13 15.56 -25.40
CA LEU A 131 22.80 14.85 -24.31
C LEU A 131 24.32 14.86 -24.49
N LEU A 132 24.81 14.67 -25.73
CA LEU A 132 26.23 14.75 -26.06
C LEU A 132 26.76 16.18 -25.94
N ASP A 133 25.99 17.19 -26.35
CA ASP A 133 26.35 18.60 -26.14
C ASP A 133 26.44 18.94 -24.64
N ASN A 134 25.49 18.45 -23.83
CA ASN A 134 25.56 18.56 -22.37
C ASN A 134 26.74 17.80 -21.78
N TYR A 135 27.22 16.72 -22.40
CA TYR A 135 28.33 15.92 -21.88
C TYR A 135 29.71 16.52 -22.19
N ARG A 136 29.79 17.53 -23.08
CA ARG A 136 31.03 18.25 -23.37
C ARG A 136 31.67 18.80 -22.10
N PRO A 137 33.02 18.80 -21.97
CA PRO A 137 33.71 19.24 -20.76
C PRO A 137 33.29 20.62 -20.24
N GLU A 138 32.95 21.54 -21.15
CA GLU A 138 32.47 22.90 -20.88
C GLU A 138 31.01 22.97 -20.39
N ASN A 139 30.17 21.98 -20.71
CA ASN A 139 28.72 22.00 -20.45
C ASN A 139 28.26 21.02 -19.36
N ARG A 140 29.08 20.00 -19.06
CA ARG A 140 28.66 18.89 -18.17
C ARG A 140 28.53 19.27 -16.71
N PHE A 141 29.16 20.36 -16.27
CA PHE A 141 29.08 20.84 -14.89
C PHE A 141 27.95 21.85 -14.73
N TYR A 142 27.19 21.72 -13.65
CA TYR A 142 26.09 22.62 -13.35
C TYR A 142 25.85 22.81 -11.86
N ARG A 143 25.29 23.96 -11.49
CA ARG A 143 24.89 24.23 -10.11
C ARG A 143 23.69 23.37 -9.74
N TYR A 144 23.87 22.50 -8.75
CA TYR A 144 22.79 21.63 -8.29
C TYR A 144 21.83 22.37 -7.35
N ASN A 145 20.54 22.16 -7.56
CA ASN A 145 19.49 22.59 -6.66
C ASN A 145 18.49 21.45 -6.49
N PHE A 146 18.30 20.99 -5.26
CA PHE A 146 17.48 19.82 -4.97
C PHE A 146 16.05 19.89 -5.52
N VAL A 147 15.42 21.08 -5.57
CA VAL A 147 14.03 21.24 -6.03
C VAL A 147 13.96 21.69 -7.48
N PHE A 148 14.85 22.60 -7.89
CA PHE A 148 14.72 23.28 -9.17
C PHE A 148 15.70 22.77 -10.25
N GLU A 149 16.84 22.18 -9.88
CA GLU A 149 17.90 21.76 -10.82
C GLU A 149 18.56 20.46 -10.34
N ASN A 150 17.89 19.32 -10.58
CA ASN A 150 18.33 18.02 -10.09
C ASN A 150 18.31 16.91 -11.16
N CYS A 151 18.55 15.67 -10.74
CA CYS A 151 18.61 14.49 -11.60
C CYS A 151 17.28 14.10 -12.25
N ALA A 152 16.14 14.65 -11.81
CA ALA A 152 14.83 14.43 -12.44
C ALA A 152 14.37 15.63 -13.28
N THR A 153 14.52 16.87 -12.76
CA THR A 153 14.08 18.07 -13.47
C THR A 153 14.86 18.32 -14.77
N ARG A 154 16.15 17.98 -14.82
CA ARG A 154 16.96 18.16 -16.04
C ARG A 154 16.55 17.20 -17.17
N PRO A 155 16.48 15.87 -16.95
CA PRO A 155 15.88 14.95 -17.93
C PRO A 155 14.51 15.39 -18.41
N TYR A 156 13.61 15.74 -17.49
CA TYR A 156 12.27 16.21 -17.84
C TYR A 156 12.28 17.42 -18.78
N ARG A 157 13.12 18.44 -18.51
CA ARG A 157 13.23 19.61 -19.40
C ARG A 157 13.77 19.27 -20.78
N LEU A 158 14.72 18.34 -20.88
CA LEU A 158 15.22 17.87 -22.17
C LEU A 158 14.14 17.15 -22.95
N LEU A 159 13.42 16.23 -22.31
CA LEU A 159 12.28 15.53 -22.91
C LEU A 159 11.19 16.53 -23.35
N LYS A 160 10.87 17.53 -22.51
CA LYS A 160 9.93 18.61 -22.84
C LYS A 160 10.33 19.37 -24.10
N GLN A 161 11.62 19.69 -24.27
CA GLN A 161 12.13 20.39 -25.46
C GLN A 161 12.09 19.54 -26.72
N VAL A 162 12.37 18.23 -26.61
CA VAL A 162 12.45 17.31 -27.76
C VAL A 162 11.07 16.87 -28.23
N ILE A 163 10.19 16.54 -27.29
CA ILE A 163 8.87 15.96 -27.57
C ILE A 163 7.87 17.10 -27.83
N GLY A 164 8.08 18.26 -27.22
CA GLY A 164 7.15 19.39 -27.31
C GLY A 164 5.79 19.01 -26.73
N PHE A 165 5.72 18.72 -25.41
CA PHE A 165 4.46 18.47 -24.70
C PHE A 165 3.44 19.55 -25.12
N GLY A 166 2.49 19.19 -26.00
CA GLY A 166 1.60 20.16 -26.66
C GLY A 166 0.88 21.00 -25.62
N ASP A 167 0.90 22.33 -25.78
CA ASP A 167 0.38 23.35 -24.85
C ASP A 167 0.11 22.83 -23.42
N ALA A 168 1.21 22.58 -22.71
CA ALA A 168 1.27 22.28 -21.28
C ALA A 168 0.85 23.49 -20.41
N GLY A 169 -0.31 24.08 -20.69
CA GLY A 169 -0.95 25.10 -19.86
C GLY A 169 -1.84 24.52 -18.78
N THR A 170 -2.36 23.30 -18.94
CA THR A 170 -3.30 22.66 -18.00
C THR A 170 -2.58 21.82 -16.93
N VAL A 171 -1.68 20.92 -17.32
CA VAL A 171 -0.87 20.09 -16.39
C VAL A 171 0.05 20.96 -15.52
N ALA A 172 0.65 22.00 -16.09
CA ALA A 172 1.56 22.90 -15.36
C ALA A 172 0.86 23.78 -14.31
N MET A 173 -0.47 23.92 -14.39
CA MET A 173 -1.29 24.74 -13.48
C MET A 173 -2.09 23.93 -12.46
N GLU A 174 -2.16 22.61 -12.59
CA GLU A 174 -2.82 21.74 -11.62
C GLU A 174 -2.00 21.71 -10.31
N LYS A 175 -2.66 22.06 -9.20
CA LYS A 175 -2.03 22.08 -7.88
C LYS A 175 -2.10 20.72 -7.22
N THR A 176 -1.00 20.31 -6.60
CA THR A 176 -0.94 19.12 -5.75
C THR A 176 -1.60 19.38 -4.39
N ASP A 177 -2.13 18.33 -3.76
CA ASP A 177 -2.73 18.39 -2.42
C ASP A 177 -1.70 18.47 -1.28
N PHE A 178 -0.40 18.42 -1.62
CA PHE A 178 0.71 18.48 -0.69
C PHE A 178 1.59 19.72 -0.91
N THR A 179 2.29 20.13 0.15
CA THR A 179 3.31 21.18 0.12
C THR A 179 4.70 20.56 -0.06
N TYR A 180 5.71 21.35 -0.45
CA TYR A 180 7.10 20.89 -0.50
C TYR A 180 7.52 20.23 0.82
N ARG A 181 7.15 20.85 1.96
CA ARG A 181 7.47 20.34 3.30
C ARG A 181 6.87 18.95 3.52
N ARG A 182 5.60 18.76 3.19
CA ARG A 182 4.88 17.51 3.42
C ARG A 182 5.48 16.37 2.60
N ILE A 183 5.68 16.58 1.30
CA ILE A 183 6.19 15.54 0.41
C ILE A 183 7.67 15.21 0.71
N ILE A 184 8.52 16.21 0.97
CA ILE A 184 9.92 15.96 1.35
C ILE A 184 10.01 15.21 2.69
N SER A 185 9.13 15.53 3.65
CA SER A 185 9.09 14.84 4.95
C SER A 185 8.64 13.38 4.83
N TYR A 186 7.79 13.06 3.84
CA TYR A 186 7.37 11.69 3.54
C TYR A 186 8.57 10.84 3.11
N TYR A 187 9.32 11.26 2.08
CA TYR A 187 10.52 10.54 1.62
C TYR A 187 11.66 10.53 2.65
N ALA A 188 11.81 11.60 3.43
CA ALA A 188 12.80 11.65 4.50
C ALA A 188 12.46 10.73 5.69
N GLY A 189 11.26 10.17 5.73
CA GLY A 189 10.75 9.34 6.81
C GLY A 189 10.08 10.17 7.89
N HIS A 190 8.78 9.94 8.10
CA HIS A 190 8.04 10.61 9.17
C HIS A 190 8.68 10.27 10.52
N TRP A 191 8.87 11.27 11.39
CA TRP A 191 9.54 11.14 12.70
C TRP A 191 11.05 10.79 12.67
N SER A 192 11.71 10.85 11.51
CA SER A 192 13.16 10.64 11.43
C SER A 192 13.95 11.89 11.84
N TRP A 193 15.19 11.71 12.33
CA TRP A 193 16.11 12.82 12.58
C TRP A 193 16.44 13.63 11.32
N LEU A 194 16.44 12.97 10.16
CA LEU A 194 16.65 13.63 8.87
C LEU A 194 15.49 14.57 8.55
N SER A 195 14.26 14.07 8.62
CA SER A 195 13.03 14.86 8.41
C SER A 195 12.97 16.02 9.40
N TYR A 196 13.30 15.78 10.66
CA TYR A 196 13.38 16.82 11.68
C TYR A 196 14.43 17.90 11.35
N GLY A 197 15.65 17.49 10.96
CA GLY A 197 16.72 18.41 10.58
C GLY A 197 16.37 19.26 9.35
N ILE A 198 15.74 18.66 8.34
CA ILE A 198 15.24 19.36 7.16
C ILE A 198 14.15 20.37 7.55
N ASN A 199 13.19 19.96 8.38
CA ASN A 199 12.11 20.83 8.83
C ASN A 199 12.59 22.01 9.68
N LEU A 200 13.69 21.83 10.41
CA LEU A 200 14.35 22.88 11.19
C LEU A 200 14.88 24.02 10.30
N ILE A 201 15.47 23.65 9.16
CA ILE A 201 16.13 24.60 8.26
C ILE A 201 15.19 25.14 7.18
N PHE A 202 14.11 24.43 6.85
CA PHE A 202 13.06 24.90 5.95
C PHE A 202 12.27 26.07 6.54
N GLY A 203 12.12 27.13 5.74
CA GLY A 203 11.27 28.25 6.07
C GLY A 203 9.88 28.15 5.46
N LYS A 204 9.17 29.28 5.45
CA LYS A 204 7.77 29.38 5.01
C LYS A 204 7.56 28.97 3.55
N ASP A 205 8.58 29.11 2.71
CA ASP A 205 8.47 28.76 1.29
C ASP A 205 8.23 27.24 1.07
N ALA A 206 8.66 26.40 2.01
CA ALA A 206 8.36 24.96 1.99
C ALA A 206 6.87 24.64 2.21
N ASP A 207 6.09 25.59 2.73
CA ASP A 207 4.67 25.40 3.05
C ASP A 207 3.75 25.73 1.87
N LYS A 208 4.33 26.11 0.72
CA LYS A 208 3.59 26.36 -0.51
C LYS A 208 3.16 25.03 -1.14
N THR A 209 1.91 24.98 -1.59
CA THR A 209 1.41 23.92 -2.49
C THR A 209 2.16 23.98 -3.82
N MET A 210 2.42 22.83 -4.41
CA MET A 210 3.18 22.70 -5.65
C MET A 210 2.23 22.60 -6.83
N THR A 211 2.70 22.93 -8.04
CA THR A 211 2.06 22.42 -9.24
C THR A 211 2.55 21.01 -9.53
N LEU A 212 1.83 20.24 -10.34
CA LEU A 212 2.25 18.90 -10.76
C LEU A 212 3.66 18.94 -11.40
N GLU A 213 3.91 19.90 -12.30
CA GLU A 213 5.26 20.06 -12.89
C GLU A 213 6.34 20.36 -11.85
N GLN A 214 6.00 21.08 -10.78
CA GLN A 214 6.95 21.34 -9.70
C GLN A 214 7.24 20.09 -8.87
N SER A 215 6.39 19.05 -8.86
CA SER A 215 6.63 17.80 -8.12
C SER A 215 7.64 16.87 -8.79
N PHE A 216 7.95 17.07 -10.07
CA PHE A 216 8.88 16.25 -10.85
C PHE A 216 10.34 16.35 -10.41
N PHE A 217 10.66 17.19 -9.42
CA PHE A 217 11.93 17.09 -8.71
C PHE A 217 12.08 15.74 -7.98
N LEU A 218 10.97 15.03 -7.76
CA LEU A 218 10.95 13.65 -7.30
C LEU A 218 10.85 12.70 -8.51
N PRO A 219 11.87 11.82 -8.71
CA PRO A 219 11.91 10.79 -9.75
C PRO A 219 10.62 9.98 -9.93
N GLU A 220 9.97 9.57 -8.84
CA GLU A 220 8.72 8.81 -8.88
C GLU A 220 7.59 9.62 -9.54
N GLN A 221 7.42 10.88 -9.14
CA GLN A 221 6.40 11.76 -9.73
C GLN A 221 6.64 12.02 -11.22
N LEU A 222 7.91 12.10 -11.63
CA LEU A 222 8.27 12.21 -13.04
C LEU A 222 7.94 10.92 -13.81
N MET A 223 8.26 9.76 -13.25
CA MET A 223 7.98 8.45 -13.83
C MET A 223 6.47 8.25 -14.03
N ASP A 224 5.68 8.55 -12.99
CA ASP A 224 4.21 8.47 -13.05
C ASP A 224 3.64 9.43 -14.11
N HIS A 225 4.19 10.64 -14.20
CA HIS A 225 3.77 11.59 -15.22
C HIS A 225 4.08 11.08 -16.63
N VAL A 226 5.30 10.60 -16.89
CA VAL A 226 5.72 10.10 -18.21
C VAL A 226 4.89 8.89 -18.64
N ALA A 227 4.45 8.03 -17.71
CA ALA A 227 3.53 6.93 -17.99
C ALA A 227 2.18 7.42 -18.53
N GLN A 228 1.69 8.56 -18.04
CA GLN A 228 0.35 9.08 -18.37
C GLN A 228 0.33 10.02 -19.58
N VAL A 229 1.48 10.56 -19.99
CA VAL A 229 1.55 11.51 -21.10
C VAL A 229 1.16 10.84 -22.42
N ARG A 230 0.29 11.50 -23.17
CA ARG A 230 -0.06 11.15 -24.55
C ARG A 230 0.55 12.16 -25.52
N LYS A 231 0.99 11.68 -26.68
CA LYS A 231 1.46 12.50 -27.81
C LYS A 231 0.28 13.27 -28.44
N GLN A 232 0.59 14.24 -29.31
CA GLN A 232 -0.43 15.07 -29.97
C GLN A 232 -1.43 14.26 -30.82
N ASP A 233 -1.03 13.06 -31.26
CA ASP A 233 -1.87 12.10 -32.00
C ASP A 233 -2.72 11.19 -31.10
N GLY A 234 -2.65 11.36 -29.76
CA GLY A 234 -3.41 10.59 -28.78
C GLY A 234 -2.77 9.26 -28.34
N THR A 235 -1.66 8.85 -28.94
CA THR A 235 -0.92 7.63 -28.54
C THR A 235 -0.11 7.85 -27.26
N PRO A 236 0.07 6.82 -26.40
CA PRO A 236 0.87 6.95 -25.18
C PRO A 236 2.34 7.21 -25.51
N LEU A 237 3.01 8.03 -24.68
CA LEU A 237 4.45 8.27 -24.82
C LEU A 237 5.28 7.06 -24.34
N CYS A 238 4.79 6.31 -23.36
CA CYS A 238 5.47 5.13 -22.82
C CYS A 238 4.99 3.86 -23.56
N ILE A 239 5.93 3.08 -24.12
CA ILE A 239 5.66 1.83 -24.84
C ILE A 239 5.53 0.65 -23.87
N SER A 240 6.38 0.62 -22.85
CA SER A 240 6.41 -0.42 -21.84
C SER A 240 6.76 0.18 -20.50
N ASP A 241 5.97 -0.17 -19.48
CA ASP A 241 6.19 0.27 -18.12
C ASP A 241 6.45 -0.92 -17.20
N SER A 242 7.42 -0.77 -16.31
CA SER A 242 7.66 -1.67 -15.19
C SER A 242 7.55 -0.80 -13.95
N THR A 243 6.33 -0.53 -13.51
CA THR A 243 6.06 0.30 -12.34
C THR A 243 5.66 -0.59 -11.17
N ALA A 244 6.38 -0.46 -10.05
CA ALA A 244 5.90 -0.92 -8.76
C ALA A 244 5.99 0.26 -7.76
N PRO A 245 5.04 0.39 -6.83
CA PRO A 245 4.99 1.51 -5.90
C PRO A 245 6.28 1.60 -5.07
N PHE A 246 6.74 2.82 -4.84
CA PHE A 246 7.95 3.06 -4.05
C PHE A 246 7.65 2.77 -2.58
N VAL A 247 8.34 1.79 -2.00
CA VAL A 247 8.25 1.51 -0.56
C VAL A 247 9.27 2.39 0.16
N VAL A 248 8.79 3.24 1.07
CA VAL A 248 9.65 4.00 1.99
C VAL A 248 9.79 3.21 3.28
N ASP A 249 11.01 2.83 3.64
CA ASP A 249 11.26 2.02 4.84
C ASP A 249 10.74 2.69 6.13
N ALA A 250 10.09 1.90 6.98
CA ALA A 250 9.62 2.32 8.29
C ALA A 250 10.80 2.63 9.23
N HIS A 251 10.76 3.80 9.87
CA HIS A 251 11.80 4.21 10.82
C HIS A 251 11.49 3.74 12.26
N SER A 252 12.55 3.44 13.01
CA SER A 252 12.44 3.02 14.42
C SER A 252 11.88 4.14 15.32
N TRP A 253 10.72 3.88 15.93
CA TRP A 253 9.96 4.84 16.75
C TRP A 253 10.64 5.24 18.07
N TRP A 254 11.50 4.38 18.63
CA TRP A 254 12.06 4.56 19.98
C TRP A 254 13.23 5.56 20.06
N VAL A 255 13.74 6.04 18.92
CA VAL A 255 14.78 7.10 18.84
C VAL A 255 14.25 8.31 18.06
N SER A 256 12.95 8.62 18.18
CA SER A 256 12.39 9.78 17.50
C SER A 256 12.82 11.10 18.16
N PRO A 257 12.92 12.21 17.39
CA PRO A 257 13.20 13.55 17.92
C PRO A 257 12.21 13.97 19.03
N GLU A 258 10.97 13.50 18.98
CA GLU A 258 9.94 13.79 19.98
C GLU A 258 10.27 13.14 21.32
N TRP A 259 10.57 11.84 21.32
CA TRP A 259 10.94 11.10 22.53
C TRP A 259 12.24 11.62 23.15
N THR A 260 13.22 11.96 22.32
CA THR A 260 14.47 12.55 22.82
C THR A 260 14.26 13.94 23.42
N THR A 261 13.34 14.75 22.88
CA THR A 261 13.01 16.02 23.50
C THR A 261 12.21 15.82 24.79
N LEU A 262 11.25 14.90 24.83
CA LEU A 262 10.49 14.60 26.05
C LEU A 262 11.43 14.14 27.18
N LEU A 263 12.41 13.29 26.84
CA LEU A 263 13.45 12.87 27.78
C LEU A 263 14.30 14.06 28.24
N LEU A 264 14.73 14.94 27.32
CA LEU A 264 15.47 16.15 27.68
C LEU A 264 14.65 17.07 28.60
N CYS A 265 13.36 17.25 28.31
CA CYS A 265 12.43 18.02 29.13
C CYS A 265 12.27 17.43 30.53
N LEU A 266 12.13 16.11 30.63
CA LEU A 266 12.08 15.39 31.89
C LEU A 266 13.38 15.59 32.70
N LEU A 267 14.55 15.50 32.05
CA LEU A 267 15.83 15.75 32.70
C LEU A 267 15.95 17.19 33.21
N ILE A 268 15.53 18.18 32.42
CA ILE A 268 15.49 19.59 32.83
C ILE A 268 14.57 19.77 34.05
N LEU A 269 13.40 19.13 34.04
CA LEU A 269 12.46 19.13 35.16
C LEU A 269 13.07 18.52 36.41
N LEU A 270 13.67 17.34 36.32
CA LEU A 270 14.28 16.64 37.46
C LEU A 270 15.42 17.46 38.07
N VAL A 271 16.30 18.06 37.25
CA VAL A 271 17.36 18.96 37.74
C VAL A 271 16.76 20.21 38.38
N THR A 272 15.68 20.75 37.82
CA THR A 272 14.99 21.92 38.38
C THR A 272 14.33 21.59 39.73
N PHE A 273 13.67 20.44 39.87
CA PHE A 273 13.13 19.96 41.15
C PHE A 273 14.23 19.69 42.18
N ARG A 274 15.38 19.14 41.76
CA ARG A 274 16.56 18.98 42.62
C ARG A 274 17.09 20.34 43.09
N ASP A 275 17.17 21.33 42.20
CA ASP A 275 17.59 22.70 42.51
C ASP A 275 16.64 23.35 43.52
N LEU A 276 15.32 23.16 43.34
CA LEU A 276 14.25 23.54 44.27
C LEU A 276 14.46 22.93 45.66
N ALA A 277 14.66 21.61 45.73
CA ALA A 277 14.84 20.89 46.99
C ALA A 277 16.14 21.29 47.73
N ARG A 278 17.22 21.54 46.98
CA ARG A 278 18.55 21.83 47.55
C ARG A 278 18.84 23.33 47.75
N LYS A 279 17.94 24.23 47.33
CA LYS A 279 18.13 25.69 47.34
C LYS A 279 19.43 26.14 46.65
N LYS A 280 19.89 25.38 45.65
CA LYS A 280 21.11 25.65 44.86
C LYS A 280 20.76 25.69 43.39
N ILE A 281 21.48 26.51 42.64
CA ILE A 281 21.21 26.76 41.22
C ILE A 281 22.19 25.93 40.37
N SER A 282 21.66 25.07 39.49
CA SER A 282 22.44 24.36 38.49
C SER A 282 22.72 25.23 37.25
N TRP A 283 23.63 26.20 37.40
CA TRP A 283 24.00 27.13 36.32
C TRP A 283 24.56 26.44 35.06
N TRP A 284 25.18 25.27 35.22
CA TRP A 284 25.74 24.49 34.10
C TRP A 284 24.66 24.03 33.11
N LEU A 285 23.44 23.75 33.59
CA LEU A 285 22.32 23.34 32.74
C LEU A 285 21.86 24.53 31.87
N ASP A 286 21.79 25.72 32.46
CA ASP A 286 21.41 26.93 31.73
C ASP A 286 22.49 27.30 30.70
N ALA A 287 23.78 27.17 31.06
CA ALA A 287 24.89 27.34 30.11
C ALA A 287 24.78 26.35 28.94
N PHE A 288 24.50 25.07 29.22
CA PHE A 288 24.33 24.05 28.18
C PHE A 288 23.17 24.39 27.23
N LEU A 289 22.00 24.73 27.77
CA LEU A 289 20.82 25.07 26.96
C LEU A 289 21.06 26.31 26.10
N PHE A 290 21.63 27.38 26.65
CA PHE A 290 21.93 28.59 25.88
C PHE A 290 22.98 28.37 24.80
N LEU A 291 23.98 27.52 25.06
CA LEU A 291 24.99 27.13 24.07
C LEU A 291 24.35 26.39 22.89
N VAL A 292 23.50 25.38 23.17
CA VAL A 292 22.83 24.60 22.12
C VAL A 292 21.91 25.49 21.28
N TYR A 293 21.09 26.35 21.91
CA TYR A 293 20.23 27.29 21.20
C TYR A 293 21.02 28.31 20.37
N GLY A 294 22.17 28.79 20.89
CA GLY A 294 23.06 29.70 20.17
C GLY A 294 23.69 29.05 18.94
N LEU A 295 24.19 27.82 19.07
CA LEU A 295 24.80 27.05 17.97
C LEU A 295 23.77 26.72 16.87
N LEU A 296 22.59 26.22 17.25
CA LEU A 296 21.50 25.97 16.30
C LEU A 296 21.03 27.27 15.64
N GLY A 297 20.99 28.38 16.39
CA GLY A 297 20.68 29.69 15.85
C GLY A 297 21.69 30.20 14.83
N CYS A 298 22.98 29.92 15.02
CA CYS A 298 24.00 30.22 14.00
C CYS A 298 23.75 29.44 12.70
N ILE A 299 23.39 28.16 12.79
CA ILE A 299 23.10 27.32 11.62
C ILE A 299 21.86 27.87 10.89
N CYS A 300 20.75 28.10 11.59
CA CYS A 300 19.53 28.66 11.01
C CYS A 300 19.77 30.05 10.39
N CYS A 301 20.49 30.92 11.09
CA CYS A 301 20.85 32.26 10.59
C CYS A 301 21.71 32.18 9.33
N PHE A 302 22.73 31.31 9.33
CA PHE A 302 23.59 31.11 8.17
C PHE A 302 22.78 30.64 6.95
N LEU A 303 21.96 29.60 7.13
CA LEU A 303 21.17 29.05 6.02
C LEU A 303 20.12 30.02 5.51
N THR A 304 19.49 30.81 6.39
CA THR A 304 18.45 31.77 6.01
C THR A 304 19.00 32.95 5.20
N PHE A 305 20.18 33.47 5.56
CA PHE A 305 20.70 34.72 4.98
C PHE A 305 21.85 34.53 3.98
N PHE A 306 22.59 33.42 4.05
CA PHE A 306 23.82 33.23 3.27
C PHE A 306 23.83 31.98 2.39
N SER A 307 22.89 31.05 2.58
CA SER A 307 22.83 29.83 1.76
C SER A 307 21.90 30.00 0.57
N LEU A 308 22.26 29.34 -0.54
CA LEU A 308 21.50 29.25 -1.78
C LEU A 308 20.60 28.02 -1.85
N HIS A 309 20.52 27.23 -0.76
CA HIS A 309 19.65 26.06 -0.71
C HIS A 309 18.18 26.45 -0.97
N PRO A 310 17.41 25.61 -1.66
CA PRO A 310 16.00 25.87 -1.89
C PRO A 310 15.23 25.81 -0.56
N LEU A 311 14.17 26.61 -0.43
CA LEU A 311 13.19 26.55 0.67
C LEU A 311 13.70 26.86 2.09
N VAL A 312 15.00 27.18 2.29
CA VAL A 312 15.56 27.56 3.60
C VAL A 312 15.46 29.07 3.91
N GLY A 313 15.11 29.87 2.90
CA GLY A 313 14.80 31.30 3.06
C GLY A 313 13.50 31.51 3.86
N HIS A 314 13.20 32.76 4.23
CA HIS A 314 12.02 33.12 5.05
C HIS A 314 11.78 32.16 6.24
N ASN A 315 12.87 31.71 6.89
CA ASN A 315 12.78 30.75 7.98
C ASN A 315 12.55 31.45 9.31
N TRP A 316 11.30 31.42 9.76
CA TRP A 316 10.90 32.05 11.01
C TRP A 316 11.34 31.28 12.25
N ASN A 317 11.87 30.05 12.12
CA ASN A 317 12.50 29.31 13.22
C ASN A 317 13.63 30.09 13.88
N ILE A 318 14.23 31.07 13.17
CA ILE A 318 15.23 31.99 13.72
C ILE A 318 14.74 32.80 14.93
N LEU A 319 13.42 32.98 15.08
CA LEU A 319 12.82 33.64 16.24
C LEU A 319 12.89 32.80 17.52
N PHE A 320 13.10 31.48 17.40
CA PHE A 320 13.28 30.60 18.56
C PHE A 320 14.72 30.08 18.64
N LEU A 321 15.43 30.05 17.51
CA LEU A 321 16.82 29.64 17.38
C LEU A 321 17.64 30.82 16.86
N SER A 322 18.23 31.57 17.78
CA SER A 322 18.96 32.79 17.47
C SER A 322 20.37 32.79 18.04
N PRO A 323 21.38 33.31 17.32
CA PRO A 323 22.71 33.56 17.89
C PRO A 323 22.67 34.46 19.14
N VAL A 324 21.60 35.21 19.38
CA VAL A 324 21.40 36.05 20.57
C VAL A 324 21.51 35.25 21.87
N PHE A 325 21.24 33.94 21.85
CA PHE A 325 21.39 33.06 23.04
C PHE A 325 22.85 32.89 23.50
N PHE A 326 23.86 33.31 22.70
CA PHE A 326 25.23 33.41 23.20
C PHE A 326 25.41 34.48 24.29
N LEU A 327 24.60 35.54 24.29
CA LEU A 327 24.66 36.58 25.32
C LEU A 327 24.37 36.01 26.72
N PRO A 328 23.22 35.35 26.98
CA PRO A 328 22.98 34.72 28.28
C PRO A 328 23.94 33.56 28.57
N PHE A 329 24.41 32.81 27.55
CA PHE A 329 25.46 31.80 27.74
C PHE A 329 26.73 32.40 28.36
N VAL A 330 27.29 33.45 27.75
CA VAL A 330 28.50 34.12 28.25
C VAL A 330 28.26 34.68 29.66
N LEU A 331 27.09 35.27 29.92
CA LEU A 331 26.73 35.80 31.24
C LEU A 331 26.69 34.73 32.35
N VAL A 332 26.28 33.49 32.04
CA VAL A 332 26.25 32.37 33.01
C VAL A 332 27.67 31.96 33.45
N LEU A 333 28.64 32.01 32.53
CA LEU A 333 30.00 31.53 32.78
C LEU A 333 30.72 32.34 33.85
N PHE A 334 30.47 33.66 33.92
CA PHE A 334 31.09 34.54 34.91
C PHE A 334 30.31 34.57 36.23
N PRO A 335 30.95 34.34 37.40
CA PRO A 335 30.29 34.40 38.71
C PRO A 335 29.53 35.73 38.95
N GLY A 336 30.08 36.85 38.50
CA GLY A 336 29.45 38.17 38.59
C GLY A 336 28.28 38.38 37.62
N GLY A 337 28.21 37.60 36.53
CA GLY A 337 27.12 37.63 35.55
C GLY A 337 25.89 36.84 36.00
N ARG A 338 26.08 35.83 36.87
CA ARG A 338 25.01 34.97 37.40
C ARG A 338 23.90 35.74 38.13
N LYS A 339 24.21 36.90 38.72
CA LYS A 339 23.21 37.79 39.35
C LYS A 339 22.19 38.39 38.37
N TYR A 340 22.50 38.39 37.07
CA TYR A 340 21.61 38.86 36.00
C TYR A 340 20.81 37.73 35.35
N LEU A 341 20.96 36.48 35.81
CA LEU A 341 20.28 35.33 35.20
C LEU A 341 18.76 35.43 35.24
N LEU A 342 18.21 35.96 36.33
CA LEU A 342 16.78 36.21 36.43
C LEU A 342 16.30 37.17 35.33
N ARG A 343 17.05 38.26 35.08
CA ARG A 343 16.71 39.23 34.03
C ARG A 343 16.82 38.56 32.66
N ALA A 344 17.88 37.79 32.41
CA ALA A 344 18.06 37.05 31.17
C ALA A 344 16.88 36.12 30.88
N HIS A 345 16.42 35.33 31.86
CA HIS A 345 15.28 34.44 31.67
C HIS A 345 13.94 35.18 31.46
N LEU A 346 13.74 36.34 32.10
CA LEU A 346 12.56 37.19 31.86
C LEU A 346 12.55 37.76 30.43
N TRP A 347 13.68 38.27 29.98
CA TRP A 347 13.85 38.76 28.59
C TRP A 347 13.62 37.64 27.58
N ILE A 348 14.17 36.45 27.83
CA ILE A 348 14.01 35.28 26.96
C ILE A 348 12.55 34.79 26.95
N GLY A 349 11.89 34.76 28.11
CA GLY A 349 10.47 34.41 28.19
C GLY A 349 9.58 35.38 27.41
N LEU A 350 9.82 36.69 27.55
CA LEU A 350 9.13 37.71 26.77
C LEU A 350 9.41 37.58 25.27
N TYR A 351 10.67 37.35 24.90
CA TYR A 351 11.08 37.13 23.52
C TYR A 351 10.38 35.91 22.90
N PHE A 352 10.34 34.77 23.59
CA PHE A 352 9.62 33.59 23.13
C PHE A 352 8.11 33.81 23.02
N TYR A 353 7.51 34.60 23.92
CA TYR A 353 6.09 34.94 23.82
C TYR A 353 5.80 35.82 22.60
N ILE A 354 6.65 36.81 22.33
CA ILE A 354 6.56 37.64 21.12
C ILE A 354 6.76 36.77 19.87
N ALA A 355 7.76 35.87 19.88
CA ALA A 355 7.99 34.92 18.79
C ALA A 355 6.78 33.99 18.56
N LEU A 356 6.10 33.56 19.63
CA LEU A 356 4.88 32.75 19.55
C LEU A 356 3.69 33.54 18.96
N ILE A 357 3.55 34.83 19.29
CA ILE A 357 2.53 35.69 18.66
C ILE A 357 2.84 35.88 17.18
N ILE A 358 4.08 36.22 16.84
CA ILE A 358 4.52 36.39 15.44
C ILE A 358 4.26 35.10 14.66
N ARG A 359 4.50 33.93 15.27
CA ARG A 359 4.17 32.62 14.68
C ARG A 359 2.71 32.52 14.26
N LEU A 360 1.77 32.88 15.14
CA LEU A 360 0.33 32.82 14.83
C LEU A 360 -0.04 33.70 13.63
N CYS A 361 0.68 34.80 13.41
CA CYS A 361 0.44 35.71 12.29
C CYS A 361 1.11 35.26 10.98
N VAL A 362 2.25 34.58 11.03
CA VAL A 362 3.08 34.28 9.84
C VAL A 362 2.65 33.01 9.12
N GLY A 363 2.06 32.04 9.81
CA GLY A 363 1.50 30.82 9.21
C GLY A 363 2.52 29.82 8.63
N GLN A 364 3.80 29.90 9.00
CA GLN A 364 4.78 28.84 8.71
C GLN A 364 4.41 27.58 9.50
N THR A 365 4.64 26.38 8.96
CA THR A 365 4.49 25.10 9.67
C THR A 365 5.74 24.79 10.52
N TRP A 366 5.56 24.34 11.76
CA TRP A 366 6.65 24.12 12.73
C TRP A 366 6.57 22.70 13.28
N HIS A 367 7.72 22.10 13.61
CA HIS A 367 7.76 20.97 14.53
C HIS A 367 7.76 21.50 15.97
N PRO A 368 6.64 21.40 16.70
CA PRO A 368 6.50 22.03 18.02
C PRO A 368 7.33 21.34 19.11
N PHE A 369 7.80 20.11 18.87
CA PHE A 369 8.25 19.22 19.92
C PHE A 369 9.59 19.58 20.55
N LEU A 370 10.52 20.27 19.87
CA LEU A 370 11.88 20.42 20.42
C LEU A 370 12.11 21.70 21.23
N PHE A 371 11.50 22.83 20.85
CA PHE A 371 11.91 24.14 21.38
C PHE A 371 10.88 24.84 22.25
N VAL A 372 9.59 24.62 21.99
CA VAL A 372 8.51 25.22 22.80
C VAL A 372 8.51 24.63 24.22
N PRO A 373 8.60 23.30 24.41
CA PRO A 373 8.68 22.73 25.75
C PRO A 373 9.93 23.19 26.52
N VAL A 374 11.10 23.18 25.87
CA VAL A 374 12.37 23.61 26.49
C VAL A 374 12.34 25.11 26.85
N ALA A 375 11.77 25.97 26.01
CA ALA A 375 11.52 27.38 26.31
C ALA A 375 10.58 27.58 27.52
N HIS A 376 9.53 26.76 27.63
CA HIS A 376 8.64 26.77 28.80
C HIS A 376 9.36 26.32 30.07
N PHE A 377 10.24 25.32 29.99
CA PHE A 377 11.04 24.89 31.14
C PHE A 377 12.07 25.93 31.56
N LEU A 378 12.66 26.69 30.62
CA LEU A 378 13.47 27.88 30.95
C LEU A 378 12.63 28.95 31.68
N HIS A 379 11.35 29.12 31.32
CA HIS A 379 10.44 30.01 32.05
C HIS A 379 10.12 29.50 33.47
N ILE A 380 9.90 28.20 33.65
CA ILE A 380 9.71 27.59 34.99
C ILE A 380 10.96 27.82 35.86
N ARG A 381 12.15 27.66 35.28
CA ARG A 381 13.42 27.98 35.94
C ARG A 381 13.51 29.47 36.31
N CYS A 382 13.01 30.37 35.47
CA CYS A 382 12.90 31.81 35.77
C CYS A 382 12.10 32.09 37.06
N CYS A 383 10.94 31.45 37.22
CA CYS A 383 10.11 31.60 38.42
C CYS A 383 10.86 31.16 39.69
N TRP A 384 11.69 30.13 39.58
CA TRP A 384 12.58 29.70 40.67
C TRP A 384 13.67 30.73 40.98
N TYR A 385 14.38 31.24 39.96
CA TYR A 385 15.39 32.29 40.12
C TYR A 385 14.85 33.54 40.83
N ARG A 386 13.61 33.94 40.55
CA ARG A 386 12.93 35.07 41.22
C ARG A 386 12.78 34.84 42.72
N ASN A 387 12.36 33.64 43.12
CA ASN A 387 12.13 33.32 44.53
C ASN A 387 13.44 33.26 45.34
N VAL A 388 14.53 32.78 44.73
CA VAL A 388 15.85 32.69 45.38
C VAL A 388 16.54 34.06 45.48
N PHE A 389 16.56 34.86 44.41
CA PHE A 389 17.33 36.12 44.37
C PHE A 389 16.59 37.36 44.90
N ILE A 390 15.26 37.45 44.78
CA ILE A 390 14.51 38.67 45.15
C ILE A 390 13.89 38.59 46.54
N LEU A 391 13.35 37.44 46.95
CA LEU A 391 12.48 37.37 48.13
C LEU A 391 13.13 36.80 49.39
N GLY A 392 14.22 36.04 49.30
CA GLY A 392 14.92 35.49 50.46
C GLY A 392 14.04 34.73 51.48
N LYS A 393 12.83 34.31 51.08
CA LYS A 393 11.78 33.75 51.95
C LYS A 393 11.24 32.43 51.42
N SER A 394 10.95 31.51 52.34
CA SER A 394 10.25 30.24 52.07
C SER A 394 8.85 30.50 51.55
N ILE A 395 8.44 29.71 50.56
CA ILE A 395 7.18 29.72 49.79
C ILE A 395 5.93 29.74 50.71
N PRO A 396 5.05 30.77 50.64
CA PRO A 396 3.62 30.49 50.83
C PRO A 396 2.74 31.06 49.71
N ASP A 397 3.19 32.07 48.95
CA ASP A 397 2.38 32.76 47.94
C ASP A 397 2.71 32.38 46.49
N CYS A 398 3.17 31.14 46.27
CA CYS A 398 3.38 30.58 44.94
C CYS A 398 2.13 29.87 44.39
N ARG A 399 0.92 30.19 44.89
CA ARG A 399 -0.33 29.59 44.40
C ARG A 399 -0.81 30.20 43.08
N ILE A 400 -0.49 31.46 42.78
CA ILE A 400 -0.96 32.15 41.56
C ILE A 400 -0.03 31.84 40.37
N THR A 401 1.29 31.81 40.56
CA THR A 401 2.26 31.48 39.50
C THR A 401 2.33 29.99 39.17
N THR A 402 2.14 29.11 40.16
CA THR A 402 2.10 27.66 39.92
C THR A 402 0.79 27.24 39.23
N LYS A 403 -0.35 27.87 39.58
CA LYS A 403 -1.61 27.69 38.85
C LYS A 403 -1.57 28.25 37.43
N ALA A 404 -0.90 29.39 37.21
CA ALA A 404 -0.62 29.88 35.87
C ALA A 404 0.29 28.91 35.10
N CYS A 405 1.38 28.41 35.68
CA CYS A 405 2.23 27.40 35.03
C CYS A 405 1.46 26.12 34.69
N PHE A 406 0.59 25.61 35.56
CA PHE A 406 -0.27 24.46 35.28
C PHE A 406 -1.33 24.76 34.20
N PHE A 407 -1.94 25.93 34.24
CA PHE A 407 -2.90 26.39 33.22
C PHE A 407 -2.24 26.53 31.84
N TRP A 408 -1.00 27.00 31.78
CA TRP A 408 -0.22 27.14 30.54
C TRP A 408 0.44 25.83 30.09
N ILE A 409 0.76 24.89 31.00
CA ILE A 409 1.08 23.49 30.65
C ILE A 409 -0.14 22.86 29.96
N PHE A 410 -1.35 23.05 30.50
CA PHE A 410 -2.60 22.59 29.87
C PHE A 410 -2.92 23.31 28.56
N LEU A 411 -2.64 24.61 28.44
CA LEU A 411 -2.86 25.37 27.19
C LEU A 411 -1.82 25.04 26.11
N GLY A 412 -0.57 24.77 26.51
CA GLY A 412 0.47 24.23 25.62
C GLY A 412 0.06 22.88 25.08
N ILE A 413 -0.39 21.97 25.96
CA ILE A 413 -0.92 20.66 25.59
C ILE A 413 -2.15 20.76 24.67
N GLY A 414 -3.05 21.71 24.93
CA GLY A 414 -4.28 21.93 24.15
C GLY A 414 -4.09 22.54 22.77
N VAL A 415 -2.91 23.12 22.46
CA VAL A 415 -2.59 23.68 21.11
C VAL A 415 -1.70 22.71 20.30
N PHE A 416 -1.37 21.53 20.84
CA PHE A 416 -0.54 20.51 20.16
C PHE A 416 -1.28 19.57 19.20
N SER A 417 -2.56 19.80 18.91
CA SER A 417 -3.21 19.13 17.77
C SER A 417 -2.88 19.85 16.47
N SER A 418 -1.64 19.72 15.98
CA SER A 418 -1.51 19.59 14.52
C SER A 418 -2.36 18.37 14.14
N PRO A 419 -3.15 18.39 13.05
CA PRO A 419 -3.74 17.16 12.60
C PRO A 419 -2.56 16.25 12.28
N LEU A 420 -2.34 15.22 13.12
CA LEU A 420 -1.74 13.98 12.63
C LEU A 420 -2.45 13.73 11.29
N SER A 421 -1.70 13.34 10.26
CA SER A 421 -2.31 12.70 9.09
C SER A 421 -3.34 11.72 9.64
N ALA A 422 -4.62 12.01 9.44
CA ALA A 422 -5.68 11.40 10.23
C ALA A 422 -5.78 9.96 9.78
N THR A 423 -5.05 9.07 10.45
CA THR A 423 -5.25 7.63 10.33
C THR A 423 -6.73 7.37 10.56
N PRO A 424 -7.38 6.54 9.73
CA PRO A 424 -8.77 6.21 9.94
C PRO A 424 -8.90 5.57 11.32
N ARG A 425 -9.90 6.00 12.08
CA ARG A 425 -10.23 5.40 13.39
C ARG A 425 -10.97 4.08 13.21
N LEU A 426 -11.59 3.88 12.05
CA LEU A 426 -12.28 2.66 11.69
C LEU A 426 -11.99 2.31 10.24
N THR A 427 -11.46 1.13 10.01
CA THR A 427 -11.39 0.52 8.68
C THR A 427 -12.52 -0.49 8.57
N VAL A 428 -13.39 -0.32 7.57
CA VAL A 428 -14.46 -1.28 7.27
C VAL A 428 -14.12 -2.02 5.99
N VAL A 429 -14.02 -3.34 6.05
CA VAL A 429 -13.75 -4.18 4.88
C VAL A 429 -14.99 -5.04 4.62
N VAL A 430 -15.60 -4.86 3.45
CA VAL A 430 -16.76 -5.64 3.01
C VAL A 430 -16.30 -6.60 1.91
N ALA A 431 -16.25 -7.89 2.24
CA ALA A 431 -16.00 -8.96 1.28
C ALA A 431 -17.34 -9.46 0.73
N VAL A 432 -17.52 -9.39 -0.59
CA VAL A 432 -18.78 -9.75 -1.25
C VAL A 432 -18.61 -11.00 -2.09
N ASP A 433 -19.25 -12.08 -1.65
CA ASP A 433 -19.29 -13.37 -2.32
C ASP A 433 -20.07 -13.29 -3.64
N GLY A 434 -19.44 -13.71 -4.73
CA GLY A 434 -20.03 -13.71 -6.07
C GLY A 434 -20.02 -12.35 -6.78
N LEU A 435 -19.43 -11.31 -6.19
CA LEU A 435 -19.38 -9.99 -6.81
C LEU A 435 -18.40 -9.94 -7.98
N ASN A 436 -18.96 -9.70 -9.16
CA ASN A 436 -18.22 -9.57 -10.42
C ASN A 436 -18.21 -8.12 -10.94
N ARG A 437 -17.06 -7.70 -11.49
CA ARG A 437 -16.86 -6.36 -12.04
C ARG A 437 -17.77 -6.05 -13.23
N SER A 438 -17.83 -6.92 -14.24
CA SER A 438 -18.73 -6.79 -15.39
C SER A 438 -20.19 -6.65 -15.00
N CYS A 439 -20.64 -7.39 -13.98
CA CYS A 439 -22.01 -7.29 -13.50
C CYS A 439 -22.34 -5.89 -12.95
N ILE A 440 -21.39 -5.26 -12.23
CA ILE A 440 -21.54 -3.87 -11.77
C ILE A 440 -21.64 -2.93 -12.98
N ALA A 441 -20.78 -3.12 -13.99
CA ALA A 441 -20.78 -2.31 -15.19
C ALA A 441 -22.08 -2.44 -16.01
N ASP A 442 -22.61 -3.65 -16.16
CA ASP A 442 -23.86 -3.95 -16.87
C ASP A 442 -25.07 -3.36 -16.14
N MET A 443 -25.08 -3.42 -14.80
CA MET A 443 -26.15 -2.85 -13.99
C MET A 443 -26.04 -1.34 -13.77
N ARG A 444 -24.87 -0.73 -14.00
CA ARG A 444 -24.58 0.70 -13.76
C ARG A 444 -25.64 1.66 -14.33
N PRO A 445 -26.19 1.48 -15.55
CA PRO A 445 -27.20 2.39 -16.09
C PRO A 445 -28.55 2.35 -15.37
N PHE A 446 -28.85 1.24 -14.68
CA PHE A 446 -30.15 0.95 -14.05
C PHE A 446 -30.10 1.00 -12.52
N MET A 447 -28.90 1.09 -11.94
CA MET A 447 -28.69 1.08 -10.50
C MET A 447 -29.10 2.43 -9.89
N PRO A 448 -30.01 2.46 -8.89
CA PRO A 448 -30.38 3.69 -8.19
C PRO A 448 -29.24 4.21 -7.33
N GLN A 449 -29.35 5.46 -6.87
CA GLN A 449 -28.42 6.02 -5.89
C GLN A 449 -28.38 5.17 -4.61
N GLY A 450 -27.18 4.83 -4.15
CA GLY A 450 -26.91 3.87 -3.08
C GLY A 450 -25.42 3.65 -2.88
N GLY A 451 -25.02 2.70 -2.03
CA GLY A 451 -23.63 2.50 -1.63
C GLY A 451 -22.73 1.95 -2.72
N LEU A 452 -23.16 0.96 -3.52
CA LEU A 452 -22.37 0.52 -4.69
C LEU A 452 -22.23 1.66 -5.70
N ARG A 453 -23.29 2.44 -5.91
CA ARG A 453 -23.26 3.61 -6.81
C ARG A 453 -22.28 4.69 -6.30
N ILE A 454 -22.28 4.99 -5.00
CA ILE A 454 -21.33 5.92 -4.38
C ILE A 454 -19.90 5.41 -4.55
N LEU A 455 -19.65 4.13 -4.31
CA LEU A 455 -18.32 3.55 -4.48
C LEU A 455 -17.87 3.59 -5.95
N ASP A 456 -18.75 3.29 -6.89
CA ASP A 456 -18.46 3.38 -8.33
C ASP A 456 -18.13 4.81 -8.80
N GLU A 457 -18.73 5.83 -8.17
CA GLU A 457 -18.54 7.24 -8.52
C GLU A 457 -17.38 7.91 -7.78
N GLU A 458 -17.13 7.56 -6.51
CA GLU A 458 -16.21 8.26 -5.60
C GLU A 458 -15.01 7.42 -5.13
N ALA A 459 -15.10 6.09 -5.15
CA ALA A 459 -14.01 5.22 -4.69
C ALA A 459 -12.97 4.99 -5.79
N LEU A 460 -11.77 4.58 -5.37
CA LEU A 460 -10.78 4.06 -6.30
C LEU A 460 -11.19 2.63 -6.69
N GLU A 461 -11.71 2.44 -7.91
CA GLU A 461 -11.95 1.12 -8.51
C GLU A 461 -10.63 0.54 -9.02
N MET A 462 -10.32 -0.69 -8.61
CA MET A 462 -9.18 -1.46 -9.11
C MET A 462 -9.63 -2.84 -9.59
N PRO A 463 -9.42 -3.17 -10.87
CA PRO A 463 -9.59 -4.53 -11.35
C PRO A 463 -8.53 -5.44 -10.72
N ILE A 464 -8.95 -6.59 -10.20
CA ILE A 464 -8.03 -7.52 -9.54
C ILE A 464 -7.76 -8.74 -10.42
N CYS A 465 -6.47 -9.09 -10.61
CA CYS A 465 -6.05 -10.37 -11.15
C CYS A 465 -5.49 -11.29 -10.05
N PHE A 466 -5.67 -12.59 -10.24
CA PHE A 466 -5.07 -13.60 -9.36
C PHE A 466 -3.89 -14.25 -10.07
N SER A 467 -2.76 -14.34 -9.37
CA SER A 467 -1.58 -15.09 -9.80
C SER A 467 -1.70 -16.60 -9.53
N HIS A 468 -2.92 -17.13 -9.43
CA HIS A 468 -3.22 -18.56 -9.27
C HIS A 468 -4.42 -18.98 -10.13
N ALA A 469 -4.49 -20.26 -10.49
CA ALA A 469 -5.53 -20.82 -11.36
C ALA A 469 -6.79 -21.32 -10.62
N LEU A 470 -6.84 -21.20 -9.29
CA LEU A 470 -8.02 -21.55 -8.50
C LEU A 470 -8.93 -20.31 -8.40
N TYR A 471 -10.22 -20.47 -8.63
CA TYR A 471 -11.20 -19.38 -8.50
C TYR A 471 -12.47 -19.94 -7.90
N GLY A 472 -13.22 -19.11 -7.18
CA GLY A 472 -14.61 -19.41 -6.84
C GLY A 472 -14.99 -19.46 -5.36
N GLY A 473 -14.05 -19.22 -4.42
CA GLY A 473 -14.33 -19.34 -2.99
C GLY A 473 -13.27 -18.76 -2.06
N CYS A 474 -13.02 -19.49 -0.97
CA CYS A 474 -12.15 -19.07 0.14
C CYS A 474 -10.70 -18.83 -0.27
N GLU A 475 -10.19 -19.49 -1.31
CA GLU A 475 -8.84 -19.29 -1.83
C GLU A 475 -8.62 -17.89 -2.41
N SER A 476 -9.62 -17.34 -3.13
CA SER A 476 -9.57 -15.97 -3.66
C SER A 476 -9.60 -14.95 -2.52
N LEU A 477 -10.51 -15.15 -1.55
CA LEU A 477 -10.59 -14.27 -0.37
C LEU A 477 -9.32 -14.32 0.48
N ALA A 478 -8.77 -15.52 0.71
CA ALA A 478 -7.51 -15.69 1.42
C ALA A 478 -6.35 -14.98 0.72
N THR A 479 -6.26 -15.07 -0.62
CA THR A 479 -5.22 -14.36 -1.38
C THR A 479 -5.33 -12.83 -1.21
N LEU A 480 -6.55 -12.29 -1.35
CA LEU A 480 -6.83 -10.86 -1.17
C LEU A 480 -6.44 -10.34 0.22
N LEU A 481 -6.77 -11.11 1.26
CA LEU A 481 -6.62 -10.68 2.66
C LEU A 481 -5.32 -11.12 3.32
N MET A 482 -4.58 -12.07 2.75
CA MET A 482 -3.28 -12.55 3.27
C MET A 482 -2.11 -12.05 2.42
N GLY A 483 -2.35 -11.55 1.21
CA GLY A 483 -1.30 -10.96 0.35
C GLY A 483 -0.28 -11.97 -0.17
N VAL A 484 -0.63 -13.25 -0.23
CA VAL A 484 0.19 -14.37 -0.73
C VAL A 484 -0.72 -15.37 -1.46
N ASN A 485 -0.16 -16.32 -2.21
CA ASN A 485 -0.93 -17.28 -3.02
C ASN A 485 -1.33 -18.56 -2.25
N PRO A 486 -2.26 -19.40 -2.78
CA PRO A 486 -2.68 -20.67 -2.16
C PRO A 486 -1.56 -21.62 -1.78
N SER A 487 -0.49 -21.64 -2.57
CA SER A 487 0.73 -22.40 -2.27
C SER A 487 1.38 -22.01 -0.94
N GLU A 488 1.22 -20.77 -0.50
CA GLU A 488 1.79 -20.20 0.72
C GLU A 488 0.78 -20.21 1.88
N HIS A 489 -0.43 -19.66 1.69
CA HIS A 489 -1.42 -19.59 2.77
C HIS A 489 -2.14 -20.92 3.05
N GLY A 490 -2.09 -21.88 2.13
CA GLY A 490 -2.60 -23.25 2.32
C GLY A 490 -4.09 -23.44 2.07
N ILE A 491 -4.81 -22.41 1.63
CA ILE A 491 -6.24 -22.48 1.30
C ILE A 491 -6.38 -22.66 -0.21
N THR A 492 -6.64 -23.88 -0.66
CA THR A 492 -6.76 -24.20 -2.10
C THR A 492 -8.21 -24.39 -2.55
N ALA A 493 -9.14 -24.48 -1.62
CA ALA A 493 -10.59 -24.59 -1.82
C ALA A 493 -11.29 -24.45 -0.46
N ASP A 494 -12.62 -24.32 -0.46
CA ASP A 494 -13.45 -24.30 0.76
C ASP A 494 -13.31 -25.61 1.57
N THR A 495 -13.10 -26.72 0.88
CA THR A 495 -12.97 -28.06 1.43
C THR A 495 -11.85 -28.82 0.73
N TYR A 496 -11.29 -29.84 1.40
CA TYR A 496 -10.21 -30.67 0.88
C TYR A 496 -10.49 -32.14 1.13
N TYR A 497 -9.89 -33.00 0.29
CA TYR A 497 -9.93 -34.43 0.48
C TYR A 497 -8.86 -34.87 1.49
N SER A 498 -9.30 -35.40 2.62
CA SER A 498 -8.41 -35.95 3.64
C SER A 498 -7.99 -37.36 3.29
N ARG A 499 -6.67 -37.58 3.27
CA ARG A 499 -6.09 -38.91 3.04
C ARG A 499 -6.24 -39.84 4.24
N SER A 500 -6.40 -39.32 5.44
CA SER A 500 -6.39 -40.13 6.67
C SER A 500 -7.66 -40.97 6.81
N ASP A 501 -8.80 -40.41 6.43
CA ASP A 501 -10.11 -41.05 6.55
C ASP A 501 -10.87 -41.13 5.22
N ARG A 502 -10.26 -40.65 4.13
CA ARG A 502 -10.78 -40.71 2.76
C ARG A 502 -12.10 -39.95 2.57
N ASN A 503 -12.32 -38.90 3.36
CA ASN A 503 -13.50 -38.04 3.31
C ASN A 503 -13.14 -36.59 2.98
N ILE A 504 -14.15 -35.81 2.62
CA ILE A 504 -14.02 -34.37 2.36
C ILE A 504 -14.24 -33.63 3.68
N HIS A 505 -13.31 -32.73 4.00
CA HIS A 505 -13.36 -31.90 5.20
C HIS A 505 -13.23 -30.42 4.86
N THR A 506 -13.76 -29.58 5.74
CA THR A 506 -13.57 -28.13 5.65
C THR A 506 -12.12 -27.75 5.94
N VAL A 507 -11.56 -26.79 5.20
CA VAL A 507 -10.15 -26.39 5.32
C VAL A 507 -9.79 -25.81 6.70
N LEU A 508 -10.78 -25.30 7.43
CA LEU A 508 -10.67 -24.69 8.76
C LEU A 508 -11.13 -25.62 9.89
N GLU A 509 -11.34 -26.91 9.64
CA GLU A 509 -11.75 -27.86 10.68
C GLU A 509 -10.72 -27.93 11.81
N ASP A 510 -11.19 -27.73 13.04
CA ASP A 510 -10.39 -27.80 14.24
C ASP A 510 -11.21 -28.33 15.41
N LYS A 511 -11.02 -29.63 15.71
CA LYS A 511 -11.71 -30.34 16.80
C LYS A 511 -11.33 -29.86 18.20
N SER A 512 -10.34 -28.98 18.33
CA SER A 512 -9.98 -28.36 19.62
C SER A 512 -10.77 -27.08 19.92
N SER A 513 -11.53 -26.58 18.94
CA SER A 513 -12.33 -25.37 19.03
C SER A 513 -13.81 -25.73 18.92
N ASP A 514 -14.52 -25.69 20.04
CA ASP A 514 -15.93 -26.05 20.10
C ASP A 514 -16.81 -24.95 19.49
N GLY A 515 -17.84 -25.35 18.74
CA GLY A 515 -18.84 -24.44 18.21
C GLY A 515 -19.72 -23.85 19.32
N ILE A 516 -20.03 -22.56 19.22
CA ILE A 516 -20.98 -21.84 20.09
C ILE A 516 -22.15 -21.41 19.21
N GLY A 517 -23.33 -21.98 19.46
CA GLY A 517 -24.51 -21.75 18.61
C GLY A 517 -24.46 -22.48 17.26
N THR A 518 -23.60 -23.48 17.13
CA THR A 518 -23.44 -24.36 15.96
C THR A 518 -22.72 -25.65 16.35
N ASP A 519 -22.91 -26.72 15.57
CA ASP A 519 -22.18 -27.98 15.70
C ASP A 519 -20.82 -27.97 14.97
N LEU A 520 -20.49 -26.87 14.30
CA LEU A 520 -19.24 -26.71 13.56
C LEU A 520 -18.06 -26.41 14.49
N SER A 521 -17.03 -27.27 14.45
CA SER A 521 -15.74 -27.05 15.13
C SER A 521 -14.71 -26.49 14.16
N LEU A 522 -14.60 -25.16 14.09
CA LEU A 522 -13.75 -24.43 13.14
C LEU A 522 -12.81 -23.44 13.84
N SER A 523 -11.62 -23.23 13.27
CA SER A 523 -10.67 -22.21 13.74
C SER A 523 -9.70 -21.77 12.64
N PRO A 524 -9.02 -20.61 12.79
CA PRO A 524 -7.98 -20.17 11.86
C PRO A 524 -6.65 -20.93 12.04
N ALA A 525 -6.53 -21.91 12.96
CA ALA A 525 -5.27 -22.58 13.28
C ALA A 525 -4.58 -23.28 12.09
N ASN A 526 -5.37 -23.61 11.05
CA ASN A 526 -4.88 -24.24 9.83
C ASN A 526 -4.38 -23.25 8.76
N ILE A 527 -4.51 -21.94 8.97
CA ILE A 527 -4.02 -20.88 8.08
C ILE A 527 -2.51 -20.73 8.25
N LEU A 528 -1.77 -20.70 7.13
CA LEU A 528 -0.29 -20.69 7.15
C LEU A 528 0.34 -19.29 7.01
N ALA A 529 -0.45 -18.27 6.71
CA ALA A 529 0.02 -16.89 6.50
C ALA A 529 -0.76 -15.89 7.35
N PRO A 530 -0.14 -14.79 7.83
CA PRO A 530 -0.85 -13.76 8.59
C PRO A 530 -1.94 -13.08 7.76
N THR A 531 -3.15 -13.03 8.32
CA THR A 531 -4.30 -12.35 7.70
C THR A 531 -4.19 -10.82 7.82
N LEU A 532 -5.09 -10.10 7.15
CA LEU A 532 -5.24 -8.66 7.33
C LEU A 532 -5.43 -8.30 8.80
N SER A 533 -6.27 -9.04 9.54
CA SER A 533 -6.51 -8.85 10.97
C SER A 533 -5.27 -9.06 11.81
N ASP A 534 -4.49 -10.10 11.50
CA ASP A 534 -3.23 -10.40 12.20
C ASP A 534 -2.22 -9.27 11.97
N CYS A 535 -2.03 -8.85 10.72
CA CYS A 535 -1.15 -7.74 10.38
C CYS A 535 -1.64 -6.40 10.95
N PHE A 536 -2.96 -6.16 10.98
CA PHE A 536 -3.56 -4.95 11.55
C PHE A 536 -3.27 -4.85 13.06
N ARG A 537 -3.43 -5.96 13.78
CA ARG A 537 -3.09 -6.06 15.20
C ARG A 537 -1.59 -5.79 15.43
N MET A 538 -0.73 -6.40 14.62
CA MET A 538 0.73 -6.24 14.72
C MET A 538 1.18 -4.81 14.40
N ALA A 539 0.60 -4.17 13.39
CA ALA A 539 0.95 -2.80 12.98
C ALA A 539 0.62 -1.77 14.07
N ASN A 540 -0.51 -1.96 14.75
CA ASN A 540 -1.02 -0.98 15.71
C ASN A 540 -0.53 -1.18 17.16
N ASN A 541 0.16 -2.29 17.46
CA ASN A 541 0.77 -2.60 18.77
C ASN A 541 -0.14 -2.28 19.99
N SER A 542 -1.45 -2.34 19.82
CA SER A 542 -2.41 -1.94 20.83
C SER A 542 -3.36 -3.09 21.12
N GLU A 543 -3.42 -3.49 22.39
CA GLU A 543 -4.53 -4.27 22.94
C GLU A 543 -5.85 -3.48 22.89
N GLN A 544 -5.81 -2.20 22.49
CA GLN A 544 -6.95 -1.29 22.44
C GLN A 544 -7.71 -1.35 21.12
N SER A 545 -7.05 -1.69 20.01
CA SER A 545 -7.68 -1.87 18.70
C SER A 545 -8.69 -3.01 18.76
N LYS A 546 -9.89 -2.78 18.26
CA LYS A 546 -10.96 -3.78 18.27
C LYS A 546 -11.17 -4.32 16.87
N ILE A 547 -11.20 -5.65 16.76
CA ILE A 547 -11.31 -6.35 15.48
C ILE A 547 -12.51 -7.29 15.55
N TYR A 548 -13.54 -7.01 14.77
CA TYR A 548 -14.76 -7.83 14.71
C TYR A 548 -15.03 -8.28 13.27
N ALA A 549 -15.37 -9.56 13.11
CA ALA A 549 -15.79 -10.13 11.83
C ALA A 549 -17.22 -10.67 11.93
N VAL A 550 -18.06 -10.30 10.97
CA VAL A 550 -19.45 -10.75 10.87
C VAL A 550 -19.75 -11.15 9.44
N GLY A 551 -20.48 -12.24 9.24
CA GLY A 551 -20.94 -12.57 7.89
C GLY A 551 -21.92 -13.73 7.86
N ILE A 552 -22.13 -14.25 6.67
CA ILE A 552 -23.07 -15.32 6.36
C ILE A 552 -22.39 -16.67 6.55
N HIS A 553 -21.22 -16.85 5.92
CA HIS A 553 -20.56 -18.15 5.84
C HIS A 553 -19.40 -18.28 6.84
N ALA A 554 -19.34 -19.38 7.58
CA ALA A 554 -18.30 -19.58 8.61
C ALA A 554 -16.87 -19.47 8.05
N ASN A 555 -16.57 -20.12 6.91
CA ASN A 555 -15.21 -20.13 6.36
C ASN A 555 -14.69 -18.74 5.95
N PRO A 556 -15.39 -17.97 5.10
CA PRO A 556 -15.00 -16.59 4.79
C PRO A 556 -14.81 -15.71 6.02
N VAL A 557 -15.74 -15.77 6.98
CA VAL A 557 -15.69 -14.90 8.17
C VAL A 557 -14.50 -15.25 9.06
N ILE A 558 -14.17 -16.53 9.25
CA ILE A 558 -12.97 -16.95 9.99
C ILE A 558 -11.68 -16.54 9.26
N LEU A 559 -11.64 -16.62 7.92
CA LEU A 559 -10.49 -16.15 7.13
C LEU A 559 -10.28 -14.64 7.27
N MET A 560 -11.37 -13.87 7.30
CA MET A 560 -11.32 -12.43 7.56
C MET A 560 -10.85 -12.14 9.00
N ALA A 561 -11.43 -12.83 9.98
CA ALA A 561 -11.12 -12.66 11.40
C ALA A 561 -9.65 -12.97 11.74
N GLY A 562 -9.09 -14.02 11.12
CA GLY A 562 -7.74 -14.49 11.43
C GLY A 562 -7.58 -14.89 12.89
N HIS A 563 -6.33 -14.91 13.36
CA HIS A 563 -6.00 -15.27 14.74
C HIS A 563 -6.25 -14.12 15.72
N ALA A 564 -6.22 -12.88 15.23
CA ALA A 564 -6.18 -11.68 16.06
C ALA A 564 -7.54 -11.01 16.32
N ALA A 565 -8.65 -11.51 15.78
CA ALA A 565 -9.97 -10.92 16.04
C ALA A 565 -10.38 -11.04 17.52
N ASN A 566 -11.08 -10.02 18.02
CA ASN A 566 -11.72 -10.03 19.33
C ASN A 566 -12.86 -11.06 19.36
N ALA A 567 -13.71 -11.01 18.33
CA ALA A 567 -14.82 -11.92 18.14
C ALA A 567 -15.14 -12.07 16.64
N CYS A 568 -15.79 -13.18 16.33
CA CYS A 568 -16.23 -13.56 14.99
C CYS A 568 -17.66 -14.10 15.11
N ALA A 569 -18.56 -13.78 14.18
CA ALA A 569 -19.91 -14.30 14.16
C ALA A 569 -20.40 -14.61 12.75
N TRP A 570 -21.05 -15.75 12.55
CA TRP A 570 -21.69 -16.12 11.29
C TRP A 570 -23.12 -16.63 11.47
N LEU A 571 -23.88 -16.67 10.38
CA LEU A 571 -25.25 -17.20 10.38
C LEU A 571 -25.23 -18.72 10.56
N ASN A 572 -26.01 -19.22 11.52
CA ASN A 572 -26.46 -20.60 11.54
C ASN A 572 -27.91 -20.64 11.06
N GLY A 573 -28.09 -20.90 9.76
CA GLY A 573 -29.41 -20.95 9.11
C GLY A 573 -30.27 -22.14 9.55
N GLU A 574 -29.67 -23.23 10.02
CA GLU A 574 -30.42 -24.40 10.52
C GLU A 574 -31.06 -24.10 11.88
N GLU A 575 -30.28 -23.46 12.77
CA GLU A 575 -30.71 -23.16 14.13
C GLU A 575 -31.27 -21.73 14.32
N MET A 576 -31.30 -20.94 13.24
CA MET A 576 -31.81 -19.57 13.20
C MET A 576 -31.21 -18.66 14.28
N ARG A 577 -29.89 -18.66 14.37
CA ARG A 577 -29.14 -17.88 15.34
C ARG A 577 -27.76 -17.49 14.81
N TRP A 578 -27.12 -16.51 15.43
CA TRP A 578 -25.70 -16.25 15.29
C TRP A 578 -24.87 -17.32 15.99
N ALA A 579 -23.78 -17.71 15.34
CA ALA A 579 -22.85 -18.71 15.82
C ALA A 579 -21.40 -18.21 15.79
N THR A 580 -20.54 -18.86 16.57
CA THR A 580 -19.09 -18.66 16.59
C THR A 580 -18.38 -19.93 17.05
N THR A 581 -17.09 -19.85 17.37
CA THR A 581 -16.34 -20.91 18.06
C THR A 581 -15.63 -20.40 19.32
N SER A 582 -15.24 -21.33 20.19
CA SER A 582 -14.51 -21.05 21.43
C SER A 582 -13.07 -20.56 21.22
N PHE A 583 -12.60 -20.49 19.97
CA PHE A 583 -11.27 -19.98 19.62
C PHE A 583 -11.11 -18.49 19.97
N TYR A 584 -12.15 -17.68 19.73
CA TYR A 584 -12.07 -16.24 19.90
C TYR A 584 -12.23 -15.82 21.37
N PRO A 585 -11.44 -14.85 21.88
CA PRO A 585 -11.42 -14.52 23.30
C PRO A 585 -12.76 -14.08 23.88
N GLU A 586 -13.56 -13.33 23.11
CA GLU A 586 -14.88 -12.86 23.55
C GLU A 586 -15.99 -13.89 23.28
N GLY A 587 -15.69 -14.99 22.58
CA GLY A 587 -16.70 -15.92 22.11
C GLY A 587 -17.72 -15.23 21.20
N LEU A 588 -19.02 -15.44 21.48
CA LEU A 588 -20.09 -14.83 20.69
C LEU A 588 -20.23 -13.36 21.13
N PRO A 589 -20.19 -12.37 20.21
CA PRO A 589 -20.39 -10.97 20.57
C PRO A 589 -21.66 -10.77 21.38
N GLU A 590 -21.62 -9.90 22.40
CA GLU A 590 -22.77 -9.64 23.27
C GLU A 590 -24.00 -9.17 22.48
N GLU A 591 -23.79 -8.41 21.41
CA GLU A 591 -24.84 -7.95 20.49
C GLU A 591 -25.47 -9.11 19.70
N ALA A 592 -24.67 -10.09 19.29
CA ALA A 592 -25.16 -11.28 18.60
C ALA A 592 -25.96 -12.18 19.55
N ASP A 593 -25.47 -12.38 20.78
CA ASP A 593 -26.20 -13.13 21.81
C ASP A 593 -27.54 -12.45 22.17
N LYS A 594 -27.55 -11.12 22.33
CA LYS A 594 -28.80 -10.35 22.53
C LYS A 594 -29.79 -10.57 21.39
N MET A 595 -29.32 -10.54 20.14
CA MET A 595 -30.16 -10.72 18.96
C MET A 595 -30.74 -12.14 18.85
N ASN A 596 -29.99 -13.13 19.34
CA ASN A 596 -30.46 -14.52 19.48
C ASN A 596 -31.55 -14.63 20.55
N VAL A 597 -31.27 -14.10 21.75
CA VAL A 597 -32.14 -14.25 22.93
C VAL A 597 -33.44 -13.46 22.81
N ASN A 598 -33.40 -12.26 22.22
CA ASN A 598 -34.58 -11.41 22.09
C ASN A 598 -35.48 -11.75 20.87
N GLY A 599 -35.09 -12.73 20.06
CA GLY A 599 -35.83 -13.19 18.88
C GLY A 599 -35.70 -12.30 17.64
N ARG A 600 -34.90 -11.22 17.69
CA ARG A 600 -34.71 -10.30 16.56
C ARG A 600 -34.05 -10.96 15.36
N PHE A 601 -33.17 -11.95 15.59
CA PHE A 601 -32.62 -12.78 14.50
C PHE A 601 -33.76 -13.45 13.72
N ALA A 602 -34.60 -14.22 14.42
CA ALA A 602 -35.70 -14.96 13.81
C ALA A 602 -36.73 -14.03 13.14
N GLU A 603 -36.99 -12.85 13.72
CA GLU A 603 -37.86 -11.84 13.13
C GLU A 603 -37.36 -11.35 11.77
N ILE A 604 -36.08 -10.98 11.67
CA ILE A 604 -35.49 -10.50 10.41
C ILE A 604 -35.40 -11.65 9.42
N ALA A 605 -34.94 -12.83 9.85
CA ALA A 605 -34.77 -14.00 9.01
C ALA A 605 -36.11 -14.53 8.44
N ALA A 606 -37.25 -14.23 9.08
CA ALA A 606 -38.58 -14.58 8.58
C ALA A 606 -39.10 -13.64 7.47
N ARG A 607 -38.40 -12.53 7.16
CA ARG A 607 -38.80 -11.59 6.10
C ARG A 607 -38.79 -12.29 4.74
N GLN A 608 -39.87 -12.09 3.99
CA GLN A 608 -39.98 -12.66 2.65
C GLN A 608 -39.16 -11.84 1.64
N TRP A 609 -38.46 -12.53 0.75
CA TRP A 609 -37.75 -11.86 -0.34
C TRP A 609 -38.72 -11.50 -1.47
N THR A 610 -38.98 -10.21 -1.61
CA THR A 610 -39.85 -9.66 -2.66
C THR A 610 -39.02 -8.85 -3.68
N PRO A 611 -39.32 -8.95 -4.99
CA PRO A 611 -38.67 -8.13 -6.02
C PRO A 611 -38.74 -6.63 -5.68
N ARG A 612 -37.60 -5.93 -5.77
CA ARG A 612 -37.55 -4.49 -5.53
C ARG A 612 -38.11 -3.64 -6.67
N MET A 613 -38.09 -4.18 -7.88
CA MET A 613 -38.59 -3.54 -9.09
C MET A 613 -39.70 -4.40 -9.69
N ASP A 614 -40.49 -3.82 -10.59
CA ASP A 614 -41.39 -4.59 -11.43
C ASP A 614 -40.60 -5.63 -12.23
N MET A 615 -41.13 -6.86 -12.35
CA MET A 615 -40.40 -7.99 -12.96
C MET A 615 -39.94 -7.71 -14.41
N GLN A 616 -40.63 -6.83 -15.12
CA GLN A 616 -40.31 -6.43 -16.49
C GLN A 616 -39.12 -5.46 -16.59
N SER A 617 -38.74 -4.84 -15.48
CA SER A 617 -37.65 -3.85 -15.40
C SER A 617 -36.28 -4.50 -15.17
N TYR A 618 -36.24 -5.78 -14.78
CA TYR A 618 -35.01 -6.56 -14.71
C TYR A 618 -34.49 -6.88 -16.11
N LEU A 619 -33.18 -6.99 -16.25
CA LEU A 619 -32.48 -7.23 -17.51
C LEU A 619 -32.74 -8.65 -18.04
N ASN A 620 -32.61 -9.65 -17.17
CA ASN A 620 -32.65 -11.07 -17.51
C ASN A 620 -33.63 -11.89 -16.64
N PRO A 621 -34.91 -11.49 -16.48
CA PRO A 621 -35.88 -12.32 -15.77
C PRO A 621 -36.13 -13.64 -16.51
N THR A 622 -36.12 -14.75 -15.77
CA THR A 622 -36.46 -16.07 -16.32
C THR A 622 -37.95 -16.15 -16.69
N GLU A 623 -38.31 -17.06 -17.60
CA GLU A 623 -39.71 -17.24 -18.00
C GLU A 623 -40.63 -17.60 -16.82
N GLN A 624 -40.11 -18.34 -15.84
CA GLN A 624 -40.85 -18.67 -14.63
C GLN A 624 -41.04 -17.45 -13.72
N GLU A 625 -40.01 -16.61 -13.54
CA GLU A 625 -40.12 -15.35 -12.79
C GLU A 625 -41.09 -14.38 -13.46
N LYS A 626 -41.03 -14.23 -14.79
CA LYS A 626 -41.99 -13.43 -15.58
C LYS A 626 -43.42 -13.92 -15.39
N LYS A 627 -43.65 -15.24 -15.45
CA LYS A 627 -45.01 -15.81 -15.33
C LYS A 627 -45.60 -15.61 -13.94
N GLN A 628 -44.77 -15.72 -12.89
CA GLN A 628 -45.25 -15.70 -11.51
C GLN A 628 -45.21 -14.31 -10.87
N GLN A 629 -44.44 -13.37 -11.42
CA GLN A 629 -44.26 -12.02 -10.87
C GLN A 629 -43.75 -12.01 -9.41
N LYS A 630 -43.03 -13.07 -9.00
CA LYS A 630 -42.45 -13.23 -7.65
C LYS A 630 -41.27 -14.20 -7.68
N PHE A 631 -40.41 -14.11 -6.67
CA PHE A 631 -39.37 -15.12 -6.41
C PHE A 631 -39.97 -16.32 -5.66
N GLN A 632 -39.46 -17.53 -5.92
CA GLN A 632 -39.94 -18.80 -5.35
C GLN A 632 -39.02 -19.36 -4.25
N TYR A 633 -38.26 -18.47 -3.62
CA TYR A 633 -37.36 -18.84 -2.54
C TYR A 633 -38.09 -18.72 -1.21
N THR A 634 -37.87 -19.69 -0.34
CA THR A 634 -38.54 -19.80 0.96
C THR A 634 -37.54 -19.61 2.07
N MET A 635 -37.82 -18.66 2.96
CA MET A 635 -37.09 -18.55 4.23
C MET A 635 -37.66 -19.57 5.23
N PRO A 636 -36.83 -20.28 5.99
CA PRO A 636 -35.38 -20.08 6.16
C PRO A 636 -34.47 -20.87 5.21
N ASP A 637 -35.02 -21.82 4.43
CA ASP A 637 -34.24 -22.76 3.62
C ASP A 637 -33.24 -22.09 2.65
N ASP A 638 -33.62 -20.93 2.11
CA ASP A 638 -32.79 -20.16 1.17
C ASP A 638 -32.11 -18.93 1.81
N LEU A 639 -32.07 -18.84 3.16
CA LEU A 639 -31.60 -17.65 3.90
C LEU A 639 -30.19 -17.21 3.51
N ASN A 640 -29.22 -18.12 3.52
CA ASN A 640 -27.80 -17.81 3.29
C ASN A 640 -27.49 -17.26 1.89
N SER A 641 -28.41 -17.41 0.94
CA SER A 641 -28.28 -16.90 -0.43
C SER A 641 -29.38 -15.89 -0.75
N SER A 642 -29.71 -15.02 0.21
CA SER A 642 -30.80 -14.05 0.07
C SER A 642 -30.39 -12.65 0.55
N PRO A 643 -31.12 -11.58 0.16
CA PRO A 643 -30.87 -10.25 0.68
C PRO A 643 -31.06 -10.14 2.20
N VAL A 644 -31.90 -11.00 2.76
CA VAL A 644 -32.21 -11.02 4.20
C VAL A 644 -30.98 -11.42 5.02
N ALA A 645 -30.07 -12.25 4.47
CA ALA A 645 -28.80 -12.54 5.12
C ALA A 645 -27.88 -11.31 5.16
N ASN A 646 -27.82 -10.52 4.09
CA ASN A 646 -27.08 -9.24 4.10
C ASN A 646 -27.68 -8.25 5.10
N ASP A 647 -29.01 -8.21 5.23
CA ASP A 647 -29.69 -7.39 6.25
C ASP A 647 -29.29 -7.81 7.67
N LEU A 648 -29.25 -9.12 7.97
CA LEU A 648 -28.79 -9.65 9.26
C LEU A 648 -27.36 -9.23 9.57
N VAL A 649 -26.43 -9.42 8.62
CA VAL A 649 -25.03 -9.01 8.76
C VAL A 649 -24.93 -7.51 9.04
N LEU A 650 -25.67 -6.69 8.31
CA LEU A 650 -25.66 -5.24 8.46
C LEU A 650 -26.20 -4.79 9.82
N GLU A 651 -27.32 -5.37 10.26
CA GLU A 651 -27.92 -5.05 11.56
C GLU A 651 -26.97 -5.41 12.71
N LEU A 652 -26.39 -6.61 12.70
CA LEU A 652 -25.43 -7.02 13.72
C LEU A 652 -24.17 -6.15 13.68
N ALA A 653 -23.63 -5.85 12.49
CA ALA A 653 -22.46 -4.99 12.34
C ALA A 653 -22.67 -3.60 12.95
N LEU A 654 -23.86 -3.00 12.73
CA LEU A 654 -24.19 -1.69 13.28
C LEU A 654 -24.45 -1.73 14.79
N ASP A 655 -25.02 -2.82 15.31
CA ASP A 655 -25.18 -3.03 16.74
C ASP A 655 -23.80 -3.19 17.41
N ILE A 656 -22.88 -4.00 16.85
CA ILE A 656 -21.49 -4.13 17.32
C ILE A 656 -20.74 -2.79 17.25
N GLN A 657 -20.82 -2.09 16.12
CA GLN A 657 -20.19 -0.77 15.95
C GLN A 657 -20.63 0.19 17.06
N GLN A 658 -21.92 0.16 17.44
CA GLN A 658 -22.47 1.01 18.48
C GLN A 658 -22.10 0.54 19.90
N GLY A 659 -22.29 -0.74 20.21
CA GLY A 659 -22.07 -1.31 21.53
C GLY A 659 -20.58 -1.31 21.91
N GLN A 660 -19.73 -1.72 20.97
CA GLN A 660 -18.28 -1.73 21.13
C GLN A 660 -17.63 -0.38 20.85
N LYS A 661 -18.40 0.61 20.38
CA LYS A 661 -17.96 1.99 20.10
C LYS A 661 -16.82 2.06 19.08
N LEU A 662 -16.89 1.22 18.04
CA LEU A 662 -15.84 1.16 17.02
C LEU A 662 -15.68 2.51 16.30
N GLY A 663 -14.43 2.96 16.15
CA GLY A 663 -14.06 4.24 15.50
C GLY A 663 -14.31 5.49 16.35
N LYS A 664 -14.61 5.33 17.65
CA LYS A 664 -14.89 6.47 18.55
C LYS A 664 -13.67 7.02 19.26
N ASP A 665 -12.68 6.17 19.54
CA ASP A 665 -11.44 6.58 20.19
C ASP A 665 -10.32 6.81 19.17
N ILE A 666 -9.07 6.89 19.64
CA ILE A 666 -7.92 7.21 18.80
C ILE A 666 -7.27 5.92 18.24
N ALA A 667 -7.54 4.76 18.84
CA ALA A 667 -7.05 3.51 18.33
C ALA A 667 -7.83 3.14 17.05
N PRO A 668 -7.14 2.74 15.98
CA PRO A 668 -7.81 2.28 14.78
C PRO A 668 -8.46 0.91 15.07
N ASP A 669 -9.72 0.79 14.70
CA ASP A 669 -10.52 -0.43 14.78
C ASP A 669 -10.75 -1.04 13.40
N LEU A 670 -11.00 -2.34 13.34
CA LEU A 670 -11.26 -3.08 12.10
C LEU A 670 -12.61 -3.80 12.19
N LEU A 671 -13.50 -3.49 11.24
CA LEU A 671 -14.79 -4.16 11.10
C LEU A 671 -14.86 -4.88 9.75
N LEU A 672 -15.03 -6.19 9.80
CA LEU A 672 -14.97 -7.09 8.65
C LEU A 672 -16.35 -7.68 8.39
N LEU A 673 -16.90 -7.45 7.20
CA LEU A 673 -18.25 -7.88 6.83
C LEU A 673 -18.18 -8.82 5.63
N GLU A 674 -18.72 -10.03 5.74
CA GLU A 674 -19.00 -10.88 4.58
C GLU A 674 -20.48 -10.77 4.19
N MET A 675 -20.70 -10.46 2.91
CA MET A 675 -22.01 -10.34 2.28
C MET A 675 -22.01 -11.17 1.01
N THR A 676 -23.18 -11.44 0.45
CA THR A 676 -23.28 -12.21 -0.80
C THR A 676 -24.15 -11.49 -1.82
N VAL A 677 -23.83 -11.71 -3.10
CA VAL A 677 -24.75 -11.45 -4.21
C VAL A 677 -25.18 -12.74 -4.90
N VAL A 678 -24.79 -13.92 -4.39
CA VAL A 678 -25.17 -15.22 -4.96
C VAL A 678 -26.62 -15.54 -4.59
N ALA A 679 -27.49 -15.69 -5.59
CA ALA A 679 -28.86 -16.12 -5.41
C ALA A 679 -28.97 -17.66 -5.23
N PRO A 680 -30.06 -18.18 -4.63
CA PRO A 680 -30.22 -19.60 -4.39
C PRO A 680 -30.43 -20.35 -5.70
N ARG A 681 -29.89 -21.57 -5.79
CA ARG A 681 -30.07 -22.48 -6.94
C ARG A 681 -29.63 -21.85 -8.28
N GLN A 682 -28.73 -20.87 -8.23
CA GLN A 682 -28.17 -20.24 -9.41
C GLN A 682 -27.41 -21.29 -10.24
N ASN A 683 -27.67 -21.30 -11.55
CA ASN A 683 -26.78 -21.98 -12.49
C ASN A 683 -25.48 -21.16 -12.59
N SER A 684 -24.39 -21.73 -13.09
CA SER A 684 -23.01 -21.17 -13.13
C SER A 684 -22.82 -19.87 -13.95
N ASP A 685 -23.83 -19.02 -14.05
CA ASP A 685 -23.95 -17.93 -15.01
C ASP A 685 -24.21 -16.60 -14.31
N MET A 686 -23.34 -15.62 -14.57
CA MET A 686 -23.48 -14.22 -14.13
C MET A 686 -24.77 -13.56 -14.63
N LEU A 687 -25.46 -12.81 -13.75
CA LEU A 687 -26.68 -12.03 -14.03
C LEU A 687 -27.71 -12.75 -14.92
N SER A 688 -27.92 -14.05 -14.69
CA SER A 688 -28.78 -14.90 -15.52
C SER A 688 -30.26 -14.93 -15.11
N CYS A 689 -30.61 -14.32 -13.98
CA CYS A 689 -31.99 -14.24 -13.47
C CYS A 689 -32.25 -12.91 -12.75
N ALA A 690 -33.53 -12.56 -12.63
CA ALA A 690 -33.95 -11.34 -11.92
C ALA A 690 -33.60 -11.39 -10.42
N ALA A 691 -33.64 -12.58 -9.81
CA ALA A 691 -33.20 -12.75 -8.42
C ALA A 691 -31.74 -12.34 -8.20
N GLN A 692 -30.83 -12.70 -9.12
CA GLN A 692 -29.41 -12.32 -9.04
C GLN A 692 -29.24 -10.81 -9.17
N GLU A 693 -29.95 -10.17 -10.11
CA GLU A 693 -29.95 -8.71 -10.22
C GLU A 693 -30.49 -8.04 -8.95
N ASP A 694 -31.56 -8.60 -8.37
CA ASP A 694 -32.15 -8.07 -7.14
C ASP A 694 -31.17 -8.16 -5.95
N MET A 695 -30.31 -9.19 -5.88
CA MET A 695 -29.24 -9.26 -4.88
C MET A 695 -28.29 -8.05 -4.96
N TYR A 696 -27.88 -7.65 -6.18
CA TYR A 696 -27.04 -6.46 -6.39
C TYR A 696 -27.77 -5.17 -6.01
N LEU A 697 -29.06 -5.05 -6.32
CA LEU A 697 -29.86 -3.88 -5.94
C LEU A 697 -30.02 -3.78 -4.42
N ASN A 698 -30.21 -4.90 -3.73
CA ASN A 698 -30.23 -4.93 -2.27
C ASN A 698 -28.86 -4.59 -1.69
N LEU A 699 -27.77 -5.18 -2.19
CA LEU A 699 -26.41 -4.84 -1.75
C LEU A 699 -26.13 -3.34 -1.90
N ASN A 700 -26.52 -2.73 -3.02
CA ASN A 700 -26.39 -1.28 -3.22
C ASN A 700 -27.11 -0.50 -2.10
N GLN A 701 -28.29 -0.93 -1.67
CA GLN A 701 -28.99 -0.28 -0.56
C GLN A 701 -28.39 -0.59 0.80
N ASN A 702 -27.98 -1.83 1.06
CA ASN A 702 -27.32 -2.24 2.30
C ASN A 702 -26.06 -1.40 2.54
N LEU A 703 -25.21 -1.26 1.52
CA LEU A 703 -24.02 -0.41 1.59
C LEU A 703 -24.37 1.07 1.73
N GLY A 704 -25.42 1.54 1.08
CA GLY A 704 -25.87 2.92 1.22
C GLY A 704 -26.29 3.24 2.65
N PHE A 705 -27.04 2.33 3.29
CA PHE A 705 -27.42 2.44 4.68
C PHE A 705 -26.23 2.35 5.63
N LEU A 706 -25.30 1.42 5.38
CA LEU A 706 -24.04 1.31 6.14
C LEU A 706 -23.27 2.64 6.12
N ILE A 707 -23.04 3.19 4.94
CA ILE A 707 -22.34 4.46 4.74
C ILE A 707 -23.06 5.61 5.46
N GLU A 708 -24.38 5.68 5.35
CA GLU A 708 -25.19 6.69 6.04
C GLU A 708 -25.02 6.62 7.56
N GLN A 709 -25.07 5.41 8.13
CA GLN A 709 -24.91 5.22 9.57
C GLN A 709 -23.49 5.52 10.03
N LEU A 710 -22.45 5.09 9.30
CA LEU A 710 -21.06 5.40 9.63
C LEU A 710 -20.77 6.90 9.51
N ASN A 711 -21.33 7.59 8.51
CA ASN A 711 -21.23 9.05 8.40
C ASN A 711 -21.85 9.76 9.61
N LYS A 712 -23.01 9.29 10.09
CA LYS A 712 -23.67 9.87 11.28
C LYS A 712 -22.93 9.55 12.58
N ARG A 713 -22.40 8.34 12.72
CA ARG A 713 -21.86 7.81 13.99
C ARG A 713 -20.36 8.08 14.11
N VAL A 714 -19.56 7.79 13.10
CA VAL A 714 -18.09 7.91 13.13
C VAL A 714 -17.64 9.22 12.51
N GLY A 715 -18.29 9.63 11.42
CA GLY A 715 -17.92 10.80 10.62
C GLY A 715 -17.05 10.40 9.44
N ARG A 716 -17.36 10.91 8.25
CA ARG A 716 -16.71 10.53 6.97
C ARG A 716 -15.18 10.67 6.97
N GLU A 717 -14.67 11.60 7.76
CA GLU A 717 -13.24 11.92 7.89
C GLU A 717 -12.47 10.93 8.79
N HIS A 718 -13.17 10.01 9.44
CA HIS A 718 -12.65 9.14 10.50
C HIS A 718 -12.77 7.66 10.18
N TYR A 719 -13.34 7.27 9.04
CA TYR A 719 -13.34 5.89 8.58
C TYR A 719 -12.98 5.79 7.11
N GLU A 720 -12.52 4.60 6.74
CA GLU A 720 -12.37 4.17 5.36
C GLU A 720 -13.23 2.93 5.10
N LEU A 721 -13.65 2.76 3.85
CA LEU A 721 -14.43 1.61 3.41
C LEU A 721 -13.71 0.95 2.24
N VAL A 722 -13.45 -0.33 2.38
CA VAL A 722 -12.85 -1.17 1.36
C VAL A 722 -13.86 -2.23 0.99
N LEU A 723 -14.21 -2.33 -0.28
CA LEU A 723 -15.06 -3.40 -0.79
C LEU A 723 -14.23 -4.30 -1.69
N VAL A 724 -14.25 -5.61 -1.42
CA VAL A 724 -13.58 -6.61 -2.25
C VAL A 724 -14.59 -7.62 -2.75
N GLY A 725 -14.64 -7.82 -4.07
CA GLY A 725 -15.40 -8.90 -4.68
C GLY A 725 -14.54 -10.13 -4.83
N PHE A 726 -15.05 -11.30 -4.42
CA PHE A 726 -14.43 -12.58 -4.75
C PHE A 726 -15.44 -13.39 -5.57
N PRO A 727 -15.19 -13.55 -6.89
CA PRO A 727 -16.16 -14.12 -7.81
C PRO A 727 -16.30 -15.64 -7.63
N ARG A 728 -17.54 -16.14 -7.70
CA ARG A 728 -17.86 -17.59 -7.70
C ARG A 728 -17.97 -18.21 -9.08
N TYR A 729 -18.54 -17.44 -10.01
CA TYR A 729 -18.94 -17.93 -11.33
C TYR A 729 -18.22 -17.20 -12.42
N GLY A 730 -18.07 -17.88 -13.55
CA GLY A 730 -17.47 -17.35 -14.75
C GLY A 730 -18.46 -16.78 -15.76
N LEU A 731 -17.95 -16.42 -16.96
CA LEU A 731 -18.81 -16.20 -18.12
C LEU A 731 -19.69 -17.45 -18.32
N GLY A 732 -21.00 -17.27 -18.20
CA GLY A 732 -21.94 -18.36 -18.02
C GLY A 732 -22.08 -19.31 -19.22
N THR A 733 -22.54 -20.51 -18.92
CA THR A 733 -22.97 -21.54 -19.87
C THR A 733 -24.02 -21.04 -20.85
N SER A 734 -24.95 -20.18 -20.43
CA SER A 734 -25.96 -19.56 -21.29
C SER A 734 -25.35 -18.65 -22.36
N ARG A 735 -24.29 -17.90 -22.04
CA ARG A 735 -23.61 -17.02 -23.00
C ARG A 735 -22.87 -17.84 -24.05
N TYR A 736 -22.15 -18.89 -23.64
CA TYR A 736 -21.54 -19.84 -24.57
C TYR A 736 -22.59 -20.55 -25.44
N ARG A 737 -23.69 -21.03 -24.85
CA ARG A 737 -24.81 -21.64 -25.60
C ARG A 737 -25.46 -20.67 -26.58
N SER A 738 -25.61 -19.40 -26.22
CA SER A 738 -26.15 -18.37 -27.12
C SER A 738 -25.25 -18.11 -28.33
N ALA A 739 -23.95 -18.38 -28.18
CA ALA A 739 -22.96 -18.35 -29.25
C ALA A 739 -22.79 -19.73 -29.94
N ASN A 740 -23.69 -20.70 -29.68
CA ASN A 740 -23.63 -22.08 -30.16
C ASN A 740 -22.35 -22.84 -29.76
N LEU A 741 -21.75 -22.51 -28.61
CA LEU A 741 -20.62 -23.23 -28.02
C LEU A 741 -21.15 -24.17 -26.94
N GLU A 742 -20.95 -25.48 -27.13
CA GLU A 742 -21.34 -26.51 -26.17
C GLU A 742 -20.27 -26.67 -25.08
N ILE A 743 -20.73 -26.75 -23.83
CA ILE A 743 -19.89 -26.98 -22.66
C ILE A 743 -20.00 -28.43 -22.24
N LYS A 744 -18.86 -29.12 -22.16
CA LYS A 744 -18.74 -30.51 -21.75
C LYS A 744 -18.40 -30.62 -20.27
N GLN A 745 -18.83 -31.72 -19.65
CA GLN A 745 -18.62 -32.01 -18.24
C GLN A 745 -17.60 -33.15 -18.06
N PHE A 746 -16.67 -32.96 -17.13
CA PHE A 746 -15.65 -33.93 -16.76
C PHE A 746 -15.95 -34.51 -15.38
N ASN A 747 -16.04 -35.83 -15.29
CA ASN A 747 -16.33 -36.52 -14.03
C ASN A 747 -15.03 -37.08 -13.43
N VAL A 748 -14.60 -36.49 -12.30
CA VAL A 748 -13.34 -36.83 -11.63
C VAL A 748 -13.38 -38.23 -11.02
N ASP A 749 -14.52 -38.64 -10.45
CA ASP A 749 -14.67 -39.97 -9.84
C ASP A 749 -14.54 -41.08 -10.88
N ARG A 750 -15.13 -40.89 -12.07
CA ARG A 750 -14.95 -41.80 -13.21
C ARG A 750 -13.49 -41.82 -13.64
N ALA A 751 -12.84 -40.66 -13.69
CA ALA A 751 -11.44 -40.59 -14.05
C ALA A 751 -10.54 -41.35 -13.06
N ALA A 752 -10.79 -41.19 -11.76
CA ALA A 752 -10.10 -41.92 -10.70
C ALA A 752 -10.34 -43.44 -10.78
N ALA A 753 -11.57 -43.87 -11.05
CA ALA A 753 -11.91 -45.28 -11.22
C ALA A 753 -11.22 -45.92 -12.44
N LEU A 754 -11.13 -45.19 -13.55
CA LEU A 754 -10.39 -45.63 -14.74
C LEU A 754 -8.89 -45.73 -14.46
N CYS A 755 -8.30 -44.75 -13.77
CA CYS A 755 -6.91 -44.80 -13.33
C CYS A 755 -6.64 -46.00 -12.41
N ASN A 756 -7.57 -46.30 -11.49
CA ASN A 756 -7.48 -47.49 -10.64
C ASN A 756 -7.49 -48.77 -11.47
N THR A 757 -8.40 -48.87 -12.44
CA THR A 757 -8.51 -50.04 -13.33
C THR A 757 -7.23 -50.24 -14.16
N TYR A 758 -6.65 -49.16 -14.67
CA TYR A 758 -5.36 -49.17 -15.36
C TYR A 758 -4.23 -49.72 -14.46
N LEU A 759 -4.10 -49.21 -13.23
CA LEU A 759 -3.10 -49.70 -12.28
C LEU A 759 -3.37 -51.15 -11.84
N MET A 760 -4.64 -51.57 -11.75
CA MET A 760 -4.98 -52.97 -11.45
C MET A 760 -4.48 -53.94 -12.53
N ALA A 761 -4.59 -53.55 -13.80
CA ALA A 761 -4.10 -54.36 -14.92
C ALA A 761 -2.56 -54.49 -14.92
N MET A 762 -1.85 -53.44 -14.49
CA MET A 762 -0.38 -53.39 -14.48
C MET A 762 0.23 -54.05 -13.24
N TYR A 763 -0.39 -53.89 -12.07
CA TYR A 763 0.23 -54.19 -10.77
C TYR A 763 -0.59 -55.15 -9.89
N GLY A 764 -1.76 -55.58 -10.35
CA GLY A 764 -2.63 -56.55 -9.66
C GLY A 764 -3.89 -55.93 -9.05
N HIS A 765 -4.86 -56.78 -8.74
CA HIS A 765 -6.22 -56.39 -8.36
C HIS A 765 -6.34 -55.83 -6.93
N GLU A 766 -5.86 -54.60 -6.73
CA GLU A 766 -5.94 -53.85 -5.47
C GLU A 766 -6.48 -52.43 -5.70
N ARG A 767 -6.81 -51.71 -4.63
CA ARG A 767 -7.24 -50.29 -4.70
C ARG A 767 -6.03 -49.36 -4.69
N TRP A 768 -5.43 -49.16 -5.86
CA TRP A 768 -4.27 -48.28 -6.07
C TRP A 768 -4.59 -46.78 -6.03
N VAL A 769 -5.84 -46.42 -6.32
CA VAL A 769 -6.33 -45.03 -6.26
C VAL A 769 -7.36 -44.91 -5.14
N ASP A 770 -7.15 -43.97 -4.22
CA ASP A 770 -8.07 -43.68 -3.14
C ASP A 770 -9.32 -42.94 -3.65
N GLY A 771 -9.15 -42.00 -4.57
CA GLY A 771 -10.26 -41.27 -5.20
C GLY A 771 -9.80 -40.11 -6.07
N GLY A 772 -10.77 -39.34 -6.56
CA GLY A 772 -10.56 -38.09 -7.25
C GLY A 772 -11.29 -36.96 -6.52
N TYR A 773 -10.70 -35.78 -6.46
CA TYR A 773 -11.34 -34.61 -5.86
C TYR A 773 -10.85 -33.34 -6.54
N LEU A 774 -11.77 -32.49 -6.99
CA LEU A 774 -11.47 -31.32 -7.83
C LEU A 774 -10.58 -31.72 -9.01
N ASN A 775 -9.57 -30.91 -9.32
CA ASN A 775 -8.60 -31.13 -10.38
C ASN A 775 -7.52 -32.17 -10.01
N SER A 776 -7.76 -33.04 -9.03
CA SER A 776 -6.73 -33.89 -8.44
C SER A 776 -7.13 -35.37 -8.34
N ILE A 777 -6.16 -36.26 -8.56
CA ILE A 777 -6.25 -37.70 -8.30
C ILE A 777 -5.38 -38.08 -7.09
N TYR A 778 -5.90 -38.92 -6.21
CA TYR A 778 -5.28 -39.34 -4.96
C TYR A 778 -4.93 -40.83 -5.03
N LEU A 779 -3.64 -41.14 -4.97
CA LEU A 779 -3.13 -42.50 -4.92
C LEU A 779 -3.15 -43.05 -3.48
N ASN A 780 -3.36 -44.35 -3.36
CA ASN A 780 -3.29 -45.07 -2.09
C ASN A 780 -1.82 -45.26 -1.68
N ARG A 781 -1.26 -44.24 -1.02
CA ARG A 781 0.15 -44.23 -0.60
C ARG A 781 0.49 -45.38 0.34
N THR A 782 -0.42 -45.74 1.25
CA THR A 782 -0.24 -46.87 2.18
C THR A 782 -0.01 -48.18 1.44
N LEU A 783 -0.82 -48.46 0.41
CA LEU A 783 -0.65 -49.66 -0.41
C LEU A 783 0.66 -49.62 -1.22
N ILE A 784 1.00 -48.47 -1.80
CA ILE A 784 2.22 -48.29 -2.60
C ILE A 784 3.47 -48.55 -1.75
N GLU A 785 3.49 -48.04 -0.52
CA GLU A 785 4.56 -48.29 0.45
C GLU A 785 4.62 -49.77 0.87
N GLN A 786 3.48 -50.41 1.16
CA GLN A 786 3.41 -51.83 1.49
C GLN A 786 3.95 -52.72 0.36
N ARG A 787 3.74 -52.32 -0.89
CA ARG A 787 4.22 -53.00 -2.09
C ARG A 787 5.65 -52.59 -2.47
N GLN A 788 6.30 -51.71 -1.69
CA GLN A 788 7.65 -51.19 -1.92
C GLN A 788 7.84 -50.57 -3.32
N MET A 789 6.79 -49.93 -3.83
CA MET A 789 6.78 -49.32 -5.16
C MET A 789 7.12 -47.82 -5.10
N SER A 790 7.66 -47.29 -6.20
CA SER A 790 7.96 -45.87 -6.30
C SER A 790 6.69 -45.05 -6.55
N VAL A 791 6.32 -44.19 -5.60
CA VAL A 791 5.20 -43.24 -5.75
C VAL A 791 5.40 -42.35 -6.98
N ALA A 792 6.63 -41.86 -7.21
CA ALA A 792 6.94 -41.01 -8.36
C ALA A 792 6.71 -41.71 -9.70
N LEU A 793 7.00 -43.02 -9.78
CA LEU A 793 6.74 -43.81 -10.98
C LEU A 793 5.23 -43.92 -11.24
N LEU A 794 4.45 -44.25 -10.21
CA LEU A 794 2.99 -44.36 -10.34
C LEU A 794 2.34 -43.01 -10.66
N GLN A 795 2.81 -41.93 -10.05
CA GLN A 795 2.36 -40.57 -10.36
C GLN A 795 2.58 -40.25 -11.84
N GLN A 796 3.78 -40.52 -12.38
CA GLN A 796 4.08 -40.29 -13.79
C GLN A 796 3.16 -41.12 -14.69
N GLN A 797 3.01 -42.42 -14.42
CA GLN A 797 2.18 -43.30 -15.25
C GLN A 797 0.71 -42.91 -15.25
N VAL A 798 0.17 -42.50 -14.09
CA VAL A 798 -1.21 -42.02 -14.01
C VAL A 798 -1.36 -40.67 -14.70
N SER A 799 -0.37 -39.79 -14.58
CA SER A 799 -0.32 -38.52 -15.31
C SER A 799 -0.35 -38.75 -16.83
N ASP A 800 0.50 -39.64 -17.34
CA ASP A 800 0.57 -40.00 -18.75
C ASP A 800 -0.76 -40.64 -19.22
N PHE A 801 -1.39 -41.48 -18.40
CA PHE A 801 -2.67 -42.09 -18.71
C PHE A 801 -3.83 -41.07 -18.74
N LEU A 802 -3.83 -40.10 -17.81
CA LEU A 802 -4.83 -39.03 -17.78
C LEU A 802 -4.76 -38.12 -19.02
N MET A 803 -3.58 -37.96 -19.63
CA MET A 803 -3.43 -37.19 -20.87
C MET A 803 -4.21 -37.77 -22.05
N GLU A 804 -4.58 -39.06 -21.99
CA GLU A 804 -5.38 -39.73 -23.02
C GLU A 804 -6.90 -39.50 -22.84
N PHE A 805 -7.32 -38.85 -21.76
CA PHE A 805 -8.74 -38.69 -21.44
C PHE A 805 -9.32 -37.51 -22.22
N GLU A 806 -10.51 -37.69 -22.79
CA GLU A 806 -11.22 -36.59 -23.45
C GLU A 806 -11.47 -35.45 -22.44
N GLY A 807 -11.08 -34.24 -22.82
CA GLY A 807 -11.24 -33.05 -21.99
C GLY A 807 -10.08 -32.72 -21.05
N VAL A 808 -9.09 -33.61 -20.88
CA VAL A 808 -7.85 -33.27 -20.16
C VAL A 808 -6.91 -32.48 -21.08
N GLN A 809 -6.40 -31.36 -20.60
CA GLN A 809 -5.46 -30.50 -21.32
C GLN A 809 -4.01 -30.79 -20.94
N LEU A 810 -3.74 -30.85 -19.63
CA LEU A 810 -2.44 -31.18 -19.06
C LEU A 810 -2.65 -31.98 -17.77
N ALA A 811 -1.76 -32.92 -17.48
CA ALA A 811 -1.69 -33.63 -16.22
C ALA A 811 -0.24 -33.59 -15.70
N PHE A 812 -0.09 -33.33 -14.41
CA PHE A 812 1.20 -33.16 -13.76
C PHE A 812 1.30 -34.04 -12.51
N PRO A 813 2.37 -34.83 -12.36
CA PRO A 813 2.64 -35.49 -11.09
C PRO A 813 3.04 -34.43 -10.05
N SER A 814 2.57 -34.60 -8.81
CA SER A 814 2.68 -33.57 -7.77
C SER A 814 4.12 -33.19 -7.42
N ASN A 815 5.09 -34.09 -7.67
CA ASN A 815 6.51 -33.88 -7.44
C ASN A 815 7.17 -32.94 -8.46
N GLN A 816 6.57 -32.72 -9.63
CA GLN A 816 7.08 -31.82 -10.67
C GLN A 816 6.56 -30.39 -10.53
N ILE A 817 5.42 -30.19 -9.85
CA ILE A 817 4.78 -28.88 -9.69
C ILE A 817 5.72 -27.83 -9.07
N PRO A 818 6.50 -28.12 -8.00
CA PRO A 818 7.44 -27.14 -7.43
C PRO A 818 8.56 -26.71 -8.38
N CYS A 819 8.86 -27.53 -9.39
CA CYS A 819 9.93 -27.29 -10.36
C CYS A 819 9.45 -26.55 -11.62
N LEU A 820 8.15 -26.21 -11.69
CA LEU A 820 7.60 -25.41 -12.79
C LEU A 820 8.21 -24.00 -12.81
N GLN A 821 8.43 -23.49 -14.03
CA GLN A 821 9.03 -22.17 -14.24
C GLN A 821 8.21 -21.05 -13.60
N GLU A 822 8.89 -19.99 -13.17
CA GLU A 822 8.28 -18.84 -12.47
C GLU A 822 7.48 -17.90 -13.36
N LYS A 823 7.51 -18.09 -14.69
CA LYS A 823 6.81 -17.22 -15.65
C LYS A 823 5.82 -17.99 -16.52
N GLY A 824 4.70 -17.35 -16.85
CA GLY A 824 3.66 -17.88 -17.74
C GLY A 824 2.66 -18.79 -17.04
N ALA A 825 1.85 -19.53 -17.80
CA ALA A 825 0.76 -20.36 -17.26
C ALA A 825 1.22 -21.42 -16.23
N ALA A 826 2.49 -21.84 -16.29
CA ALA A 826 3.07 -22.79 -15.35
C ALA A 826 3.20 -22.21 -13.92
N SER A 827 3.38 -20.89 -13.77
CA SER A 827 3.46 -20.26 -12.45
C SER A 827 2.10 -20.22 -11.75
N LEU A 828 1.01 -20.03 -12.49
CA LEU A 828 -0.36 -20.07 -11.94
C LEU A 828 -0.66 -21.41 -11.28
N LEU A 829 -0.27 -22.52 -11.93
CA LEU A 829 -0.47 -23.86 -11.38
C LEU A 829 0.39 -24.12 -10.14
N ARG A 830 1.65 -23.67 -10.16
CA ARG A 830 2.54 -23.74 -9.01
C ARG A 830 1.97 -22.95 -7.82
N ASN A 831 1.46 -21.75 -8.07
CA ASN A 831 0.88 -20.88 -7.05
C ASN A 831 -0.44 -21.41 -6.48
N SER A 832 -1.16 -22.24 -7.25
CA SER A 832 -2.39 -22.92 -6.82
C SER A 832 -2.17 -24.15 -5.94
N TYR A 833 -0.98 -24.76 -5.94
CA TYR A 833 -0.77 -26.05 -5.30
C TYR A 833 -0.20 -25.93 -3.89
N ASN A 834 -0.87 -26.55 -2.91
CA ASN A 834 -0.34 -26.73 -1.57
C ASN A 834 -0.25 -28.21 -1.19
N LYS A 835 0.86 -28.64 -0.60
CA LYS A 835 1.12 -30.05 -0.25
C LYS A 835 0.12 -30.66 0.75
N LYS A 836 -0.53 -29.83 1.59
CA LYS A 836 -1.48 -30.29 2.63
C LYS A 836 -2.80 -30.75 2.01
N CYS A 837 -3.25 -30.04 0.98
CA CYS A 837 -4.56 -30.20 0.37
C CYS A 837 -4.47 -30.77 -1.07
N GLY A 838 -3.28 -30.90 -1.63
CA GLY A 838 -3.05 -31.33 -3.01
C GLY A 838 -3.08 -32.84 -3.24
N GLY A 839 -3.59 -33.24 -4.40
CA GLY A 839 -3.52 -34.61 -4.89
C GLY A 839 -2.13 -35.07 -5.29
N ASP A 840 -2.02 -36.35 -5.65
CA ASP A 840 -0.78 -36.94 -6.18
C ASP A 840 -0.56 -36.61 -7.66
N ILE A 841 -1.64 -36.38 -8.39
CA ILE A 841 -1.64 -35.93 -9.77
C ILE A 841 -2.64 -34.77 -9.88
N LEU A 842 -2.22 -33.66 -10.47
CA LEU A 842 -3.04 -32.47 -10.73
C LEU A 842 -3.25 -32.34 -12.23
N PHE A 843 -4.48 -32.08 -12.67
CA PHE A 843 -4.79 -31.93 -14.09
C PHE A 843 -5.57 -30.64 -14.38
N THR A 844 -5.42 -30.13 -15.60
CA THR A 844 -6.22 -29.03 -16.14
C THR A 844 -7.11 -29.55 -17.26
N LEU A 845 -8.25 -28.89 -17.45
CA LEU A 845 -9.21 -29.24 -18.48
C LEU A 845 -9.00 -28.37 -19.72
N GLN A 846 -9.43 -28.88 -20.87
CA GLN A 846 -9.46 -28.12 -22.13
C GLN A 846 -10.50 -27.00 -22.04
N PRO A 847 -10.37 -25.92 -22.82
CA PRO A 847 -11.42 -24.92 -22.92
C PRO A 847 -12.79 -25.57 -23.22
N LEU A 848 -13.86 -25.01 -22.65
CA LEU A 848 -15.23 -25.53 -22.71
C LEU A 848 -15.47 -26.86 -21.96
N TRP A 849 -14.51 -27.32 -21.15
CA TRP A 849 -14.70 -28.41 -20.19
C TRP A 849 -14.67 -27.90 -18.76
N GLY A 850 -15.51 -28.48 -17.92
CA GLY A 850 -15.58 -28.15 -16.50
C GLY A 850 -15.97 -29.36 -15.67
N LEU A 851 -15.74 -29.26 -14.36
CA LEU A 851 -15.96 -30.37 -13.45
C LEU A 851 -17.43 -30.55 -13.15
N GLU A 852 -17.93 -31.80 -13.18
CA GLU A 852 -19.31 -32.10 -12.80
C GLU A 852 -19.58 -31.78 -11.31
N SER A 853 -18.54 -31.83 -10.48
CA SER A 853 -18.61 -31.55 -9.04
C SER A 853 -18.58 -30.05 -8.68
N GLN A 854 -18.35 -29.14 -9.63
CA GLN A 854 -18.32 -27.71 -9.38
C GLN A 854 -19.08 -26.93 -10.45
N ALA A 855 -19.83 -25.90 -10.05
CA ALA A 855 -20.32 -24.91 -10.99
C ALA A 855 -19.10 -24.26 -11.67
N PHE A 856 -19.04 -24.35 -13.00
CA PHE A 856 -17.93 -23.93 -13.86
C PHE A 856 -17.15 -22.70 -13.35
N PRO A 857 -15.95 -22.87 -12.77
CA PRO A 857 -15.06 -21.74 -12.53
C PRO A 857 -14.43 -21.36 -13.88
N SER A 858 -14.75 -20.18 -14.43
CA SER A 858 -14.03 -19.69 -15.62
C SER A 858 -12.73 -19.01 -15.19
N SER A 859 -11.70 -19.11 -16.02
CA SER A 859 -10.50 -18.28 -15.98
C SER A 859 -10.77 -16.76 -16.08
N ASP A 860 -11.98 -16.38 -16.46
CA ASP A 860 -12.42 -15.00 -16.69
C ASP A 860 -13.13 -14.40 -15.47
N ALA A 861 -12.88 -14.92 -14.26
CA ALA A 861 -13.52 -14.45 -13.05
C ALA A 861 -13.04 -13.02 -12.71
N GLU A 862 -13.86 -12.02 -12.99
CA GLU A 862 -13.50 -10.60 -12.85
C GLU A 862 -13.73 -10.10 -11.42
N SER A 863 -12.67 -10.13 -10.61
CA SER A 863 -12.66 -9.54 -9.27
C SER A 863 -12.44 -8.02 -9.34
N VAL A 864 -12.94 -7.32 -8.32
CA VAL A 864 -12.83 -5.87 -8.19
C VAL A 864 -12.60 -5.50 -6.74
N CYS A 865 -11.81 -4.46 -6.52
CA CYS A 865 -11.63 -3.81 -5.24
C CYS A 865 -12.03 -2.33 -5.37
N PHE A 866 -12.90 -1.84 -4.47
CA PHE A 866 -13.17 -0.42 -4.30
C PHE A 866 -12.52 0.08 -3.02
N PHE A 867 -11.71 1.12 -3.14
CA PHE A 867 -11.00 1.72 -2.00
C PHE A 867 -11.49 3.15 -1.79
N TRP A 868 -12.30 3.37 -0.74
CA TRP A 868 -12.94 4.66 -0.46
C TRP A 868 -12.35 5.30 0.79
N THR A 869 -11.46 6.28 0.57
CA THR A 869 -10.74 6.98 1.64
C THR A 869 -10.92 8.49 1.54
N LYS A 870 -10.31 9.25 2.46
CA LYS A 870 -10.30 10.72 2.45
C LYS A 870 -9.44 11.30 1.32
N SER A 871 -8.40 10.60 0.88
CA SER A 871 -7.40 11.08 -0.08
C SER A 871 -7.65 10.62 -1.51
N ASN A 872 -8.91 10.48 -1.91
CA ASN A 872 -9.25 10.05 -3.27
C ASN A 872 -9.03 11.18 -4.28
N ARG A 873 -7.76 11.43 -4.62
CA ARG A 873 -7.38 12.02 -5.90
C ARG A 873 -6.25 11.23 -6.55
N ILE A 874 -6.66 10.56 -7.62
CA ILE A 874 -5.89 10.20 -8.82
C ILE A 874 -4.93 9.03 -8.63
N MET A 875 -5.36 7.87 -9.15
CA MET A 875 -4.61 6.92 -9.97
C MET A 875 -5.53 5.72 -10.20
N LYS A 876 -6.32 5.70 -11.29
CA LYS A 876 -6.91 4.44 -11.75
C LYS A 876 -5.73 3.52 -12.07
N ARG A 877 -5.40 2.57 -11.19
CA ARG A 877 -4.50 1.47 -11.55
C ARG A 877 -5.21 0.66 -12.63
N GLU A 878 -4.56 0.41 -13.76
CA GLU A 878 -5.16 -0.36 -14.86
C GLU A 878 -5.55 -1.77 -14.41
N GLN A 879 -4.74 -2.39 -13.54
CA GLN A 879 -4.99 -3.69 -12.93
C GLN A 879 -4.07 -3.85 -11.70
N ALA A 880 -4.51 -4.54 -10.65
CA ALA A 880 -3.71 -4.88 -9.48
C ALA A 880 -3.73 -6.39 -9.22
N ASP A 881 -2.62 -6.95 -8.73
CA ASP A 881 -2.57 -8.35 -8.30
C ASP A 881 -3.27 -8.49 -6.94
N ALA A 882 -4.02 -9.58 -6.76
CA ALA A 882 -4.75 -9.87 -5.52
C ALA A 882 -3.84 -9.87 -4.28
N THR A 883 -2.57 -10.22 -4.43
CA THR A 883 -1.59 -10.21 -3.33
C THR A 883 -1.25 -8.81 -2.83
N GLU A 884 -1.53 -7.76 -3.59
CA GLU A 884 -1.26 -6.37 -3.20
C GLU A 884 -2.34 -5.77 -2.29
N VAL A 885 -3.57 -6.32 -2.32
CA VAL A 885 -4.74 -5.73 -1.66
C VAL A 885 -4.53 -5.56 -0.16
N LYS A 886 -4.02 -6.59 0.53
CA LYS A 886 -3.70 -6.51 1.97
C LYS A 886 -2.76 -5.35 2.29
N ASN A 887 -1.66 -5.21 1.55
CA ASN A 887 -0.65 -4.19 1.81
C ASN A 887 -1.18 -2.78 1.53
N MET A 888 -2.07 -2.66 0.55
CA MET A 888 -2.75 -1.39 0.27
C MET A 888 -3.67 -0.97 1.43
N ILE A 889 -4.48 -1.89 1.97
CA ILE A 889 -5.32 -1.61 3.15
C ILE A 889 -4.46 -1.24 4.35
N LEU A 890 -3.31 -1.90 4.54
CA LEU A 890 -2.40 -1.58 5.64
C LEU A 890 -1.62 -0.27 5.44
N SER A 891 -1.49 0.24 4.21
CA SER A 891 -0.71 1.45 3.92
C SER A 891 -1.39 2.75 4.35
N THR A 892 -2.70 2.71 4.62
CA THR A 892 -3.47 3.86 5.12
C THR A 892 -3.49 3.97 6.64
N LEU A 893 -2.98 2.95 7.34
CA LEU A 893 -2.77 2.89 8.78
C LEU A 893 -1.37 3.41 9.13
#